data_AF-W9XL17-F1
#
_entry.id   AF-W9XL17-F1
#
_cell.length_a   1.000
_cell.length_b   1.000
_cell.length_c   1.000
_cell.angle_alpha   90.00
_cell.angle_beta   90.00
_cell.angle_gamma   90.00
#
_symmetry.space_group_name_H-M   'P 1'
#
loop_
_entity.id
_entity.type
_entity.pdbx_description
1 polymer ?
#
loop_
_entity_poly.entity_id
_entity_poly.type
_entity_poly.pdbx_seq_one_letter_code
_entity_poly.pdbx_strand_id
1 'polypeptide(L)'
;MGIPRLSQDLQPYTECVVVGQRSQTTTTTSQAADTGTPTNVQCLIIDGPSLVYFVYNKLLAHKGLDSTTTAVPTYEEINQASCHLLQQLAGHGVHIRNIFFDGGLPEAKRDVRLGRMERLRQQLDAYRKTHADWLPITESVSISSSASARPAAVEKALWNPPVASSRKPILPAPPFMVASVIDCLRASPWKDRVQTVPGEADLFCALAAKESGAAILTNDSDLAVHDLGAEGRIVLLQSIEKGHVHVHDMATKNGDGDGDGDGDGHSSTDADADSDAAVITALALNPSHMAQRLAVSSLLRFGFERSIDPNLSVSLVRERARDDSRLAKYRAEYAVFAAEYQPPGEPEPLPALQALDPRTAELLVDTTDPPHVYLTPLVEDPSRDSSWSYGADVRQLAYSLLPICTSTSTSTSMGALRRHCFKTVVEYARKGQRIAPTRVTALGSPQALDRLHETLQLCDDCLPPSTDRTSILCWYMLAFRVIHQQKVDAGKTVPPSSQVAQLWGLAPSKSNSRSRSSSACISWDNVHLLANLHAVLYSFRMLQQITRHILSHYKQTAESGCRDTGNPEPHGNDTDKDKDKDDFITLLHQLSRRLDPMPDIQDLFLDIPHLRRRIGSLDLATRANTVVQLKRLLDSEDEAQASQNTTTTTTTNTTSTTATSASALKHDHYEDWTTTKPNKKKRKTVQQPKAGPGPSTRSANPFDLLMED
;
A
#
# COMPACT_ATOMS: atom_id res chain seq x y z
N MET A 1 7.40 -4.51 -15.17
CA MET A 1 6.41 -3.39 -15.20
C MET A 1 7.10 -2.19 -15.82
N GLY A 2 6.39 -1.37 -16.58
CA GLY A 2 6.99 -0.28 -17.37
C GLY A 2 7.33 -0.73 -18.78
N ILE A 3 8.17 0.02 -19.48
CA ILE A 3 8.64 -0.26 -20.83
C ILE A 3 9.46 -1.57 -20.80
N PRO A 4 8.97 -2.65 -21.44
CA PRO A 4 9.58 -3.97 -21.31
C PRO A 4 11.06 -3.99 -21.70
N ARG A 5 11.90 -4.66 -20.92
CA ARG A 5 13.36 -4.79 -21.13
C ARG A 5 14.15 -3.47 -21.14
N LEU A 6 13.53 -2.32 -20.86
CA LEU A 6 14.24 -1.05 -20.85
C LEU A 6 15.38 -1.08 -19.81
N SER A 7 15.12 -1.53 -18.59
CA SER A 7 16.15 -1.69 -17.56
C SER A 7 17.36 -2.51 -18.03
N GLN A 8 17.14 -3.62 -18.73
CA GLN A 8 18.18 -4.50 -19.29
C GLN A 8 18.99 -3.80 -20.38
N ASP A 9 18.33 -3.02 -21.23
CA ASP A 9 18.98 -2.25 -22.29
C ASP A 9 19.85 -1.11 -21.75
N LEU A 10 19.42 -0.51 -20.64
CA LEU A 10 20.06 0.63 -20.00
C LEU A 10 21.16 0.23 -19.01
N GLN A 11 21.11 -0.99 -18.46
CA GLN A 11 22.08 -1.51 -17.49
C GLN A 11 23.56 -1.34 -17.89
N PRO A 12 23.99 -1.58 -19.14
CA PRO A 12 25.39 -1.42 -19.53
C PRO A 12 25.91 0.04 -19.48
N TYR A 13 25.01 1.00 -19.30
CA TYR A 13 25.32 2.42 -19.25
C TYR A 13 25.28 3.00 -17.84
N THR A 14 25.00 2.17 -16.82
CA THR A 14 25.09 2.61 -15.43
C THR A 14 26.52 2.98 -15.06
N GLU A 15 26.65 3.92 -14.12
CA GLU A 15 27.91 4.32 -13.51
C GLU A 15 27.84 4.08 -12.00
N CYS A 16 28.97 3.74 -11.39
CA CYS A 16 29.06 3.64 -9.93
C CYS A 16 29.15 5.05 -9.34
N VAL A 17 28.31 5.34 -8.36
CA VAL A 17 28.26 6.62 -7.64
C VAL A 17 28.40 6.39 -6.14
N VAL A 18 28.96 7.40 -5.46
CA VAL A 18 28.95 7.48 -4.00
C VAL A 18 27.74 8.29 -3.59
N VAL A 19 26.94 7.77 -2.66
CA VAL A 19 25.74 8.42 -2.14
C VAL A 19 26.09 9.04 -0.78
N GLY A 20 26.10 10.37 -0.72
CA GLY A 20 26.51 11.14 0.45
C GLY A 20 27.99 11.50 0.47
N GLN A 21 28.49 11.98 1.61
CA GLN A 21 29.87 12.39 1.79
C GLN A 21 30.81 11.18 1.85
N ARG A 22 31.96 11.30 1.21
CA ARG A 22 33.13 10.47 1.52
C ARG A 22 33.70 11.03 2.82
N SER A 23 33.86 10.25 3.89
CA SER A 23 34.50 10.77 5.11
C SER A 23 35.83 11.42 4.74
N GLN A 24 35.89 12.73 4.88
CA GLN A 24 37.07 13.53 4.60
C GLN A 24 37.91 13.59 5.88
N THR A 25 38.85 12.67 6.03
CA THR A 25 40.09 12.95 6.77
C THR A 25 41.16 13.24 5.73
N THR A 26 41.24 14.51 5.30
CA THR A 26 42.46 15.32 5.09
C THR A 26 42.26 16.42 4.05
N THR A 27 42.82 17.57 4.42
CA THR A 27 42.75 18.90 3.83
C THR A 27 43.51 19.00 2.51
N THR A 28 42.99 19.83 1.59
CA THR A 28 43.69 20.54 0.48
C THR A 28 44.40 19.64 -0.56
N THR A 29 44.10 19.73 -1.86
CA THR A 29 44.30 20.94 -2.67
C THR A 29 43.55 20.76 -4.00
N SER A 30 42.94 21.84 -4.47
CA SER A 30 42.40 21.99 -5.81
C SER A 30 43.45 21.71 -6.89
N GLN A 31 43.25 20.65 -7.67
CA GLN A 31 43.65 20.58 -9.08
C GLN A 31 42.78 19.57 -9.81
N ALA A 32 42.06 20.07 -10.80
CA ALA A 32 41.31 19.28 -11.76
C ALA A 32 42.29 18.43 -12.58
N ALA A 33 42.11 17.11 -12.53
CA ALA A 33 42.60 16.18 -13.53
C ALA A 33 41.68 14.96 -13.61
N ASP A 34 41.43 14.56 -14.84
CA ASP A 34 40.53 13.53 -15.34
C ASP A 34 40.99 12.12 -14.91
N THR A 35 40.74 11.75 -13.66
CA THR A 35 41.05 10.41 -13.12
C THR A 35 39.92 9.86 -12.26
N GLY A 36 38.99 9.12 -12.85
CA GLY A 36 38.26 7.99 -12.24
C GLY A 36 37.54 8.17 -10.89
N THR A 37 37.34 9.40 -10.38
CA THR A 37 36.66 9.61 -9.09
C THR A 37 35.16 9.41 -9.25
N PRO A 38 34.52 8.52 -8.46
CA PRO A 38 33.09 8.25 -8.58
C PRO A 38 32.28 9.51 -8.27
N THR A 39 31.27 9.77 -9.10
CA THR A 39 30.34 10.89 -8.94
C THR A 39 29.70 10.85 -7.54
N ASN A 40 29.63 11.98 -6.87
CA ASN A 40 29.03 12.10 -5.55
C ASN A 40 27.58 12.61 -5.65
N VAL A 41 26.64 11.86 -5.10
CA VAL A 41 25.22 12.23 -5.03
C VAL A 41 24.88 12.70 -3.62
N GLN A 42 24.70 14.00 -3.46
CA GLN A 42 24.41 14.62 -2.16
C GLN A 42 22.94 15.01 -1.95
N CYS A 43 22.13 15.02 -3.01
CA CYS A 43 20.73 15.43 -2.96
C CYS A 43 19.84 14.38 -3.64
N LEU A 44 18.86 13.87 -2.91
CA LEU A 44 17.94 12.83 -3.37
C LEU A 44 16.48 13.27 -3.34
N ILE A 45 15.75 12.88 -4.38
CA ILE A 45 14.29 12.78 -4.40
C ILE A 45 13.95 11.29 -4.31
N ILE A 46 12.97 10.94 -3.49
CA ILE A 46 12.63 9.55 -3.20
C ILE A 46 11.29 9.22 -3.86
N ASP A 47 11.31 8.18 -4.69
CA ASP A 47 10.11 7.47 -5.12
C ASP A 47 9.63 6.59 -3.96
N GLY A 48 8.55 7.03 -3.31
CA GLY A 48 7.98 6.43 -2.11
C GLY A 48 7.53 4.98 -2.32
N PRO A 49 6.64 4.67 -3.28
CA PRO A 49 6.26 3.30 -3.58
C PRO A 49 7.47 2.39 -3.80
N SER A 50 8.44 2.81 -4.63
CA SER A 50 9.62 1.99 -4.91
C SER A 50 10.48 1.74 -3.67
N LEU A 51 10.66 2.74 -2.80
CA LEU A 51 11.31 2.60 -1.49
C LEU A 51 10.63 1.51 -0.64
N VAL A 52 9.30 1.57 -0.51
CA VAL A 52 8.54 0.65 0.36
C VAL A 52 8.66 -0.79 -0.13
N TYR A 53 8.50 -1.02 -1.44
CA TYR A 53 8.66 -2.36 -2.03
C TYR A 53 10.11 -2.87 -1.91
N PHE A 54 11.10 -2.00 -2.08
CA PHE A 54 12.51 -2.35 -1.89
C PHE A 54 12.77 -2.83 -0.45
N VAL A 55 12.35 -2.05 0.55
CA VAL A 55 12.50 -2.39 1.97
C VAL A 55 11.78 -3.69 2.30
N TYR A 56 10.53 -3.83 1.85
CA TYR A 56 9.76 -5.06 2.04
C TYR A 56 10.49 -6.29 1.50
N ASN A 57 11.03 -6.23 0.28
CA ASN A 57 11.74 -7.35 -0.34
C ASN A 57 13.05 -7.69 0.39
N LYS A 58 13.80 -6.70 0.87
CA LYS A 58 15.01 -6.91 1.70
C LYS A 58 14.66 -7.63 3.02
N LEU A 59 13.62 -7.17 3.71
CA LEU A 59 13.14 -7.81 4.95
C LEU A 59 12.63 -9.23 4.68
N LEU A 60 11.89 -9.43 3.60
CA LEU A 60 11.37 -10.75 3.21
C LEU A 60 12.51 -11.74 2.91
N ALA A 61 13.52 -11.31 2.14
CA ALA A 61 14.69 -12.12 1.85
C ALA A 61 15.46 -12.49 3.13
N HIS A 62 15.61 -11.55 4.06
CA HIS A 62 16.25 -11.78 5.35
C HIS A 62 15.50 -12.82 6.19
N LYS A 63 14.17 -12.72 6.28
CA LYS A 63 13.32 -13.68 7.00
C LYS A 63 13.33 -15.07 6.37
N GLY A 64 13.53 -15.16 5.06
CA GLY A 64 13.62 -16.43 4.33
C GLY A 64 14.82 -17.31 4.69
N LEU A 65 15.85 -16.79 5.37
CA LEU A 65 16.98 -17.57 5.89
C LEU A 65 16.58 -18.52 7.01
N ASP A 66 15.66 -18.09 7.86
CA ASP A 66 15.20 -18.88 8.98
C ASP A 66 14.21 -19.91 8.41
N SER A 67 14.70 -21.11 8.05
CA SER A 67 13.91 -22.17 7.39
C SER A 67 12.64 -22.60 8.15
N THR A 68 12.49 -22.14 9.39
CA THR A 68 11.37 -22.35 10.28
C THR A 68 10.26 -21.31 10.15
N THR A 69 10.49 -20.17 9.48
CA THR A 69 9.51 -19.06 9.41
C THR A 69 9.13 -18.71 7.98
N THR A 70 7.86 -18.90 7.62
CA THR A 70 7.23 -18.38 6.39
C THR A 70 6.69 -16.95 6.60
N ALA A 71 7.33 -16.18 7.49
CA ALA A 71 6.80 -14.94 8.03
C ALA A 71 6.94 -13.80 7.02
N VAL A 72 5.81 -13.17 6.66
CA VAL A 72 5.82 -11.90 5.94
C VAL A 72 6.21 -10.78 6.91
N PRO A 73 7.01 -9.78 6.49
CA PRO A 73 7.28 -8.60 7.30
C PRO A 73 6.00 -7.88 7.75
N THR A 74 5.96 -7.45 9.01
CA THR A 74 4.84 -6.66 9.54
C THR A 74 4.91 -5.20 9.09
N TYR A 75 3.81 -4.47 9.23
CA TYR A 75 3.80 -3.02 9.00
C TYR A 75 4.82 -2.28 9.87
N GLU A 76 4.94 -2.63 11.16
CA GLU A 76 5.93 -2.05 12.07
C GLU A 76 7.37 -2.26 11.56
N GLU A 77 7.71 -3.48 11.12
CA GLU A 77 9.05 -3.80 10.62
C GLU A 77 9.37 -3.03 9.33
N ILE A 78 8.40 -2.95 8.40
CA ILE A 78 8.55 -2.19 7.14
C ILE A 78 8.73 -0.70 7.44
N ASN A 79 7.93 -0.14 8.34
CA ASN A 79 7.99 1.26 8.75
C ASN A 79 9.35 1.59 9.40
N GLN A 80 9.79 0.77 10.35
CA GLN A 80 11.07 0.94 11.04
C GLN A 80 12.25 0.88 10.06
N ALA A 81 12.26 -0.11 9.17
CA ALA A 81 13.33 -0.26 8.19
C ALA A 81 13.34 0.88 7.15
N SER A 82 12.18 1.37 6.74
CA SER A 82 12.07 2.53 5.83
C SER A 82 12.63 3.80 6.48
N CYS A 83 12.23 4.10 7.72
CA CYS A 83 12.77 5.22 8.49
C CYS A 83 14.28 5.09 8.71
N HIS A 84 14.75 3.90 9.07
CA HIS A 84 16.16 3.64 9.31
C HIS A 84 17.00 3.84 8.05
N LEU A 85 16.54 3.38 6.89
CA LEU A 85 17.24 3.60 5.61
C LEU A 85 17.39 5.09 5.30
N LEU A 86 16.31 5.88 5.43
CA LEU A 86 16.36 7.33 5.20
C LEU A 86 17.29 8.03 6.21
N GLN A 87 17.27 7.61 7.47
CA GLN A 87 18.17 8.13 8.52
C GLN A 87 19.63 7.80 8.21
N GLN A 88 19.92 6.58 7.72
CA GLN A 88 21.27 6.22 7.30
C GLN A 88 21.73 7.10 6.14
N LEU A 89 20.93 7.27 5.09
CA LEU A 89 21.27 8.16 3.96
C LEU A 89 21.58 9.58 4.44
N ALA A 90 20.70 10.18 5.25
CA ALA A 90 20.92 11.52 5.78
C ALA A 90 22.12 11.60 6.74
N GLY A 91 22.36 10.56 7.53
CA GLY A 91 23.55 10.44 8.39
C GLY A 91 24.87 10.41 7.59
N HIS A 92 24.84 9.96 6.33
CA HIS A 92 25.97 10.04 5.41
C HIS A 92 25.98 11.37 4.62
N GLY A 93 25.27 12.40 5.08
CA GLY A 93 25.29 13.73 4.47
C GLY A 93 24.41 13.89 3.22
N VAL A 94 23.47 12.96 2.98
CA VAL A 94 22.50 13.09 1.88
C VAL A 94 21.34 14.01 2.29
N HIS A 95 21.07 15.02 1.48
CA HIS A 95 19.88 15.85 1.58
C HIS A 95 18.68 15.19 0.89
N ILE A 96 17.70 14.72 1.66
CA ILE A 96 16.45 14.15 1.11
C ILE A 96 15.46 15.28 0.85
N ARG A 97 15.32 15.72 -0.40
CA ARG A 97 14.54 16.89 -0.83
C ARG A 97 13.03 16.65 -0.74
N ASN A 98 12.54 15.56 -1.33
CA ASN A 98 11.12 15.21 -1.40
C ASN A 98 10.96 13.68 -1.34
N ILE A 99 9.84 13.21 -0.81
CA ILE A 99 9.41 11.81 -0.84
C ILE A 99 8.00 11.79 -1.42
N PHE A 100 7.85 11.34 -2.66
CA PHE A 100 6.58 11.36 -3.38
C PHE A 100 5.88 10.01 -3.32
N PHE A 101 4.57 10.02 -3.06
CA PHE A 101 3.71 8.85 -3.08
C PHE A 101 2.57 9.03 -4.05
N ASP A 102 2.20 7.94 -4.74
CA ASP A 102 1.05 7.93 -5.64
C ASP A 102 -0.22 8.36 -4.91
N GLY A 103 -0.99 9.23 -5.55
CA GLY A 103 -2.33 9.60 -5.10
C GLY A 103 -3.34 9.70 -6.24
N GLY A 104 -2.95 9.49 -7.49
CA GLY A 104 -3.85 9.43 -8.63
C GLY A 104 -3.24 8.57 -9.72
N LEU A 105 -3.97 7.59 -10.23
CA LEU A 105 -3.38 6.57 -11.06
C LEU A 105 -4.11 6.59 -12.42
N PRO A 106 -3.43 6.79 -13.57
CA PRO A 106 -4.09 7.04 -14.85
C PRO A 106 -5.05 5.94 -15.29
N GLU A 107 -6.14 6.31 -15.99
CA GLU A 107 -7.11 5.35 -16.51
C GLU A 107 -6.46 4.29 -17.42
N ALA A 108 -5.46 4.69 -18.22
CA ALA A 108 -4.73 3.78 -19.12
C ALA A 108 -4.08 2.58 -18.39
N LYS A 109 -3.73 2.72 -17.10
CA LYS A 109 -3.14 1.65 -16.28
C LYS A 109 -4.19 0.79 -15.55
N ARG A 110 -5.48 0.88 -15.88
CA ARG A 110 -6.55 0.08 -15.26
C ARG A 110 -6.30 -1.43 -15.39
N ASP A 111 -5.98 -1.91 -16.58
CA ASP A 111 -5.75 -3.34 -16.81
C ASP A 111 -4.52 -3.86 -16.05
N VAL A 112 -3.50 -3.01 -15.91
CA VAL A 112 -2.33 -3.28 -15.08
C VAL A 112 -2.73 -3.49 -13.61
N ARG A 113 -3.60 -2.62 -13.06
CA ARG A 113 -4.11 -2.76 -11.68
C ARG A 113 -4.85 -4.07 -11.51
N LEU A 114 -5.76 -4.39 -12.42
CA LEU A 114 -6.53 -5.63 -12.38
C LEU A 114 -5.62 -6.86 -12.49
N GLY A 115 -4.60 -6.81 -13.35
CA GLY A 115 -3.59 -7.87 -13.45
C GLY A 115 -2.77 -8.05 -12.17
N ARG A 116 -2.38 -6.96 -11.51
CA ARG A 116 -1.69 -7.01 -10.19
C ARG A 116 -2.61 -7.62 -9.12
N MET A 117 -3.87 -7.21 -9.04
CA MET A 117 -4.83 -7.76 -8.09
C MET A 117 -5.10 -9.26 -8.34
N GLU A 118 -5.20 -9.68 -9.60
CA GLU A 118 -5.40 -11.07 -9.95
C GLU A 118 -4.18 -11.93 -9.59
N ARG A 119 -2.95 -11.42 -9.76
CA ARG A 119 -1.73 -12.09 -9.27
C ARG A 119 -1.73 -12.27 -7.76
N LEU A 120 -2.09 -11.23 -6.99
CA LEU A 120 -2.21 -11.34 -5.52
C LEU A 120 -3.26 -12.37 -5.11
N ARG A 121 -4.40 -12.43 -5.82
CA ARG A 121 -5.45 -13.43 -5.60
C ARG A 121 -4.96 -14.85 -5.89
N GLN A 122 -4.24 -15.06 -6.99
CA GLN A 122 -3.66 -16.35 -7.36
C GLN A 122 -2.59 -16.79 -6.37
N GLN A 123 -1.76 -15.86 -5.90
CA GLN A 123 -0.76 -16.12 -4.86
C GLN A 123 -1.41 -16.59 -3.56
N LEU A 124 -2.50 -15.92 -3.13
CA LEU A 124 -3.27 -16.33 -1.95
C LEU A 124 -3.90 -17.72 -2.11
N ASP A 125 -4.47 -18.02 -3.28
CA ASP A 125 -5.04 -19.34 -3.60
C ASP A 125 -3.98 -20.45 -3.62
N ALA A 126 -2.82 -20.18 -4.22
CA ALA A 126 -1.68 -21.09 -4.19
C ALA A 126 -1.20 -21.35 -2.75
N TYR A 127 -1.11 -20.30 -1.93
CA TYR A 127 -0.72 -20.41 -0.53
C TYR A 127 -1.73 -21.21 0.30
N ARG A 128 -3.04 -20.97 0.11
CA ARG A 128 -4.12 -21.71 0.77
C ARG A 128 -4.11 -23.19 0.45
N LYS A 129 -3.77 -23.55 -0.80
CA LYS A 129 -3.67 -24.95 -1.26
C LYS A 129 -2.49 -25.68 -0.65
N THR A 130 -1.35 -25.00 -0.46
CA THR A 130 -0.18 -25.60 0.18
C THR A 130 -0.29 -25.69 1.69
N HIS A 131 -1.10 -24.83 2.32
CA HIS A 131 -1.34 -24.79 3.76
C HIS A 131 -2.82 -25.06 4.07
N ALA A 132 -3.30 -26.28 3.77
CA ALA A 132 -4.73 -26.57 3.72
C ALA A 132 -5.45 -26.42 5.09
N ASP A 133 -4.82 -26.85 6.16
CA ASP A 133 -5.49 -26.94 7.47
C ASP A 133 -5.13 -25.77 8.38
N TRP A 134 -3.88 -25.30 8.32
CA TRP A 134 -3.34 -24.34 9.27
C TRP A 134 -2.29 -23.43 8.64
N LEU A 135 -2.27 -22.16 9.07
CA LEU A 135 -1.11 -21.31 8.90
C LEU A 135 -0.13 -21.57 10.05
N PRO A 136 1.16 -21.81 9.76
CA PRO A 136 2.19 -21.86 10.79
C PRO A 136 2.18 -20.53 11.55
N ILE A 137 2.06 -20.55 12.89
CA ILE A 137 2.37 -19.36 13.68
C ILE A 137 3.85 -19.15 13.56
N THR A 138 4.21 -18.18 12.74
CA THR A 138 5.46 -17.49 12.93
C THR A 138 5.20 -16.52 14.08
N GLU A 139 5.57 -16.90 15.29
CA GLU A 139 6.09 -15.85 16.16
C GLU A 139 7.24 -15.30 15.34
N SER A 140 7.03 -14.15 14.68
CA SER A 140 8.19 -13.37 14.31
C SER A 140 8.92 -13.26 15.62
N VAL A 141 10.10 -13.87 15.67
CA VAL A 141 11.16 -13.31 16.47
C VAL A 141 11.23 -11.91 15.88
N SER A 142 10.44 -10.98 16.45
CA SER A 142 10.54 -9.57 16.15
C SER A 142 12.03 -9.34 16.18
N ILE A 143 12.57 -8.77 15.11
CA ILE A 143 13.93 -8.25 15.04
C ILE A 143 14.28 -7.79 16.48
N SER A 144 15.04 -8.63 17.20
CA SER A 144 15.06 -8.86 18.66
C SER A 144 13.92 -8.33 19.60
N SER A 145 13.59 -9.12 20.63
CA SER A 145 12.74 -8.72 21.77
C SER A 145 13.40 -7.70 22.71
N SER A 146 14.62 -7.25 22.45
CA SER A 146 15.30 -6.18 23.18
C SER A 146 15.41 -4.91 22.32
N ALA A 147 15.01 -3.77 22.87
CA ALA A 147 15.14 -2.47 22.19
C ALA A 147 16.58 -2.18 21.72
N SER A 148 17.58 -2.79 22.35
CA SER A 148 19.00 -2.64 22.03
C SER A 148 19.51 -3.42 20.81
N ALA A 149 18.91 -4.56 20.45
CA ALA A 149 19.37 -5.38 19.31
C ALA A 149 18.49 -5.26 18.05
N ARG A 150 17.41 -4.48 18.13
CA ARG A 150 16.54 -4.09 17.00
C ARG A 150 17.27 -3.37 15.85
N PRO A 151 18.05 -2.30 16.11
CA PRO A 151 18.70 -1.54 15.04
C PRO A 151 19.67 -2.40 14.23
N ALA A 152 20.46 -3.24 14.90
CA ALA A 152 21.48 -4.09 14.26
C ALA A 152 20.87 -5.14 13.30
N ALA A 153 19.69 -5.69 13.63
CA ALA A 153 19.04 -6.67 12.76
C ALA A 153 18.29 -6.02 11.58
N VAL A 154 17.71 -4.82 11.75
CA VAL A 154 17.22 -4.01 10.61
C VAL A 154 18.37 -3.65 9.68
N GLU A 155 19.50 -3.20 10.24
CA GLU A 155 20.69 -2.83 9.47
C GLU A 155 21.22 -4.02 8.67
N LYS A 156 21.34 -5.19 9.31
CA LYS A 156 21.74 -6.43 8.63
C LYS A 156 20.77 -6.82 7.50
N ALA A 157 19.46 -6.67 7.71
CA ALA A 157 18.47 -7.00 6.68
C ALA A 157 18.53 -6.07 5.46
N LEU A 158 18.78 -4.77 5.67
CA LEU A 158 18.83 -3.78 4.59
C LEU A 158 20.13 -3.87 3.77
N TRP A 159 21.27 -3.95 4.44
CA TRP A 159 22.59 -3.83 3.81
C TRP A 159 23.24 -5.17 3.48
N ASN A 160 22.91 -6.23 4.22
CA ASN A 160 23.46 -7.57 4.03
C ASN A 160 22.36 -8.61 3.76
N PRO A 161 21.48 -8.40 2.75
CA PRO A 161 20.46 -9.37 2.45
C PRO A 161 21.10 -10.67 1.95
N PRO A 162 20.64 -11.83 2.42
CA PRO A 162 21.04 -13.11 1.85
C PRO A 162 20.59 -13.25 0.40
N VAL A 163 21.33 -14.04 -0.38
CA VAL A 163 20.84 -14.53 -1.67
C VAL A 163 19.75 -15.57 -1.39
N ALA A 164 18.49 -15.14 -1.37
CA ALA A 164 17.37 -16.03 -1.12
C ALA A 164 17.09 -16.89 -2.37
N SER A 165 17.21 -18.21 -2.22
CA SER A 165 16.81 -19.21 -3.22
C SER A 165 15.67 -20.07 -2.68
N SER A 166 14.48 -19.49 -2.52
CA SER A 166 13.31 -20.21 -2.04
C SER A 166 12.16 -20.15 -3.04
N ARG A 167 11.80 -21.31 -3.60
CA ARG A 167 10.66 -21.52 -4.53
C ARG A 167 9.32 -21.80 -3.81
N LYS A 168 9.23 -21.56 -2.50
CA LYS A 168 7.99 -21.84 -1.75
C LYS A 168 6.95 -20.74 -2.01
N PRO A 169 5.64 -21.07 -2.12
CA PRO A 169 4.61 -20.05 -2.20
C PRO A 169 4.59 -19.24 -0.90
N ILE A 170 4.70 -17.92 -1.03
CA ILE A 170 4.70 -16.96 0.07
C ILE A 170 3.33 -16.28 0.11
N LEU A 171 2.86 -15.88 1.29
CA LEU A 171 1.70 -15.02 1.42
C LEU A 171 1.89 -13.71 0.61
N PRO A 172 0.80 -13.11 0.10
CA PRO A 172 0.86 -11.79 -0.51
C PRO A 172 1.47 -10.74 0.44
N ALA A 173 2.07 -9.69 -0.13
CA ALA A 173 2.55 -8.56 0.63
C ALA A 173 1.40 -7.89 1.42
N PRO A 174 1.69 -7.29 2.59
CA PRO A 174 0.66 -6.62 3.39
C PRO A 174 -0.05 -5.52 2.57
N PRO A 175 -1.39 -5.56 2.46
CA PRO A 175 -2.13 -4.77 1.47
C PRO A 175 -2.06 -3.25 1.68
N PHE A 176 -1.67 -2.79 2.87
CA PHE A 176 -1.64 -1.38 3.24
C PHE A 176 -0.23 -0.86 3.55
N MET A 177 0.83 -1.55 3.10
CA MET A 177 2.20 -1.23 3.54
C MET A 177 2.66 0.17 3.10
N VAL A 178 2.28 0.61 1.90
CA VAL A 178 2.59 1.97 1.42
C VAL A 178 1.89 3.01 2.29
N ALA A 179 0.59 2.82 2.55
CA ALA A 179 -0.17 3.72 3.42
C ALA A 179 0.39 3.74 4.86
N SER A 180 0.85 2.59 5.38
CA SER A 180 1.50 2.49 6.69
C SER A 180 2.81 3.27 6.76
N VAL A 181 3.62 3.24 5.70
CA VAL A 181 4.87 4.01 5.65
C VAL A 181 4.58 5.51 5.54
N ILE A 182 3.54 5.91 4.80
CA ILE A 182 3.08 7.32 4.77
C ILE A 182 2.74 7.80 6.19
N ASP A 183 1.90 7.05 6.94
CA ASP A 183 1.57 7.39 8.34
C ASP A 183 2.84 7.55 9.18
N CYS A 184 3.73 6.57 9.12
CA CYS A 184 4.98 6.56 9.91
C CYS A 184 5.91 7.74 9.57
N LEU A 185 6.14 8.01 8.28
CA LEU A 185 7.02 9.09 7.86
C LEU A 185 6.44 10.47 8.23
N ARG A 186 5.11 10.62 8.22
CA ARG A 186 4.43 11.85 8.65
C ARG A 186 4.48 12.08 10.16
N ALA A 187 4.62 11.01 10.94
CA ALA A 187 4.87 11.07 12.38
C ALA A 187 6.36 11.22 12.74
N SER A 188 7.23 11.38 11.75
CA SER A 188 8.70 11.43 11.89
C SER A 188 9.27 12.77 11.43
N PRO A 189 10.60 13.01 11.56
CA PRO A 189 11.26 14.19 11.00
C PRO A 189 11.09 14.38 9.48
N TRP A 190 10.61 13.36 8.76
CA TRP A 190 10.36 13.42 7.32
C TRP A 190 9.03 14.09 6.93
N LYS A 191 8.18 14.47 7.90
CA LYS A 191 6.81 14.95 7.66
C LYS A 191 6.70 16.01 6.56
N ASP A 192 7.57 17.01 6.57
CA ASP A 192 7.52 18.14 5.61
C ASP A 192 8.06 17.77 4.22
N ARG A 193 8.66 16.58 4.08
CA ARG A 193 9.22 16.04 2.83
C ARG A 193 8.26 15.07 2.15
N VAL A 194 7.33 14.47 2.90
CA VAL A 194 6.38 13.46 2.42
C VAL A 194 5.22 14.14 1.69
N GLN A 195 4.96 13.72 0.45
CA GLN A 195 3.88 14.27 -0.36
C GLN A 195 3.14 13.16 -1.12
N THR A 196 1.84 13.03 -0.86
CA THR A 196 0.92 12.27 -1.73
C THR A 196 0.51 13.18 -2.87
N VAL A 197 0.77 12.78 -4.12
CA VAL A 197 0.60 13.63 -5.31
C VAL A 197 -0.69 13.29 -6.08
N PRO A 198 -1.31 14.22 -6.82
CA PRO A 198 -2.55 13.97 -7.58
C PRO A 198 -2.30 13.21 -8.90
N GLY A 199 -1.44 12.21 -8.84
CA GLY A 199 -0.90 11.50 -9.99
C GLY A 199 0.03 10.37 -9.53
N GLU A 200 0.82 9.86 -10.47
CA GLU A 200 1.90 8.91 -10.18
C GLU A 200 3.11 9.67 -9.65
N ALA A 201 3.79 9.09 -8.65
CA ALA A 201 4.98 9.68 -8.05
C ALA A 201 6.07 9.96 -9.11
N ASP A 202 6.19 9.12 -10.14
CA ASP A 202 7.20 9.23 -11.21
C ASP A 202 7.26 10.61 -11.84
N LEU A 203 6.10 11.15 -12.24
CA LEU A 203 6.01 12.46 -12.86
C LEU A 203 6.50 13.57 -11.93
N PHE A 204 6.13 13.51 -10.65
CA PHE A 204 6.50 14.51 -9.65
C PHE A 204 7.98 14.39 -9.25
N CYS A 205 8.50 13.16 -9.17
CA CYS A 205 9.93 12.90 -9.03
C CYS A 205 10.72 13.53 -10.18
N ALA A 206 10.27 13.32 -11.42
CA ALA A 206 10.91 13.86 -12.61
C ALA A 206 10.89 15.40 -12.65
N LEU A 207 9.75 16.02 -12.36
CA LEU A 207 9.61 17.48 -12.29
C LEU A 207 10.54 18.08 -11.23
N ALA A 208 10.51 17.52 -10.01
CA ALA A 208 11.38 17.99 -8.93
C ALA A 208 12.87 17.81 -9.26
N ALA A 209 13.24 16.73 -9.95
CA ALA A 209 14.62 16.49 -10.39
C ALA A 209 15.04 17.49 -11.47
N LYS A 210 14.18 17.75 -12.45
CA LYS A 210 14.41 18.74 -13.51
C LYS A 210 14.62 20.15 -12.95
N GLU A 211 13.85 20.53 -11.93
CA GLU A 211 13.97 21.84 -11.29
C GLU A 211 15.21 21.99 -10.40
N SER A 212 15.62 20.92 -9.72
CA SER A 212 16.67 20.99 -8.69
C SER A 212 18.01 20.40 -9.07
N GLY A 213 18.08 19.61 -10.15
CA GLY A 213 19.24 18.78 -10.51
C GLY A 213 19.48 17.61 -9.54
N ALA A 214 18.56 17.34 -8.60
CA ALA A 214 18.70 16.24 -7.65
C ALA A 214 18.56 14.87 -8.33
N ALA A 215 19.17 13.85 -7.76
CA ALA A 215 19.01 12.48 -8.25
C ALA A 215 17.74 11.84 -7.66
N ILE A 216 17.08 10.99 -8.44
CA ILE A 216 15.88 10.26 -8.02
C ILE A 216 16.31 8.86 -7.58
N LEU A 217 15.98 8.47 -6.35
CA LEU A 217 16.20 7.13 -5.84
C LEU A 217 14.96 6.27 -6.13
N THR A 218 15.08 5.32 -7.07
CA THR A 218 13.97 4.45 -7.53
C THR A 218 14.51 3.13 -8.10
N ASN A 219 13.63 2.17 -8.38
CA ASN A 219 13.86 1.01 -9.23
C ASN A 219 12.99 1.02 -10.50
N ASP A 220 12.15 2.04 -10.72
CA ASP A 220 11.35 2.13 -11.94
C ASP A 220 12.21 2.63 -13.11
N SER A 221 12.34 1.80 -14.14
CA SER A 221 13.12 2.16 -15.34
C SER A 221 12.42 3.17 -16.22
N ASP A 222 11.11 3.35 -16.10
CA ASP A 222 10.35 4.31 -16.89
C ASP A 222 10.75 5.75 -16.57
N LEU A 223 11.23 6.01 -15.35
CA LEU A 223 11.83 7.30 -14.99
C LEU A 223 12.97 7.73 -15.93
N ALA A 224 13.63 6.79 -16.63
CA ALA A 224 14.68 7.12 -17.59
C ALA A 224 14.17 7.78 -18.88
N VAL A 225 12.86 7.65 -19.19
CA VAL A 225 12.26 8.30 -20.36
C VAL A 225 11.65 9.66 -20.06
N HIS A 226 11.52 10.03 -18.78
CA HIS A 226 11.15 11.38 -18.38
C HIS A 226 12.29 12.38 -18.62
N ASP A 227 11.93 13.65 -18.78
CA ASP A 227 12.89 14.74 -18.81
C ASP A 227 13.31 15.12 -17.38
N LEU A 228 14.49 14.67 -16.97
CA LEU A 228 15.08 14.96 -15.65
C LEU A 228 15.99 16.21 -15.67
N GLY A 229 16.07 16.94 -16.78
CA GLY A 229 17.07 17.98 -16.99
C GLY A 229 18.49 17.46 -17.28
N ALA A 230 19.45 18.37 -17.41
CA ALA A 230 20.82 18.04 -17.78
C ALA A 230 21.57 17.27 -16.66
N GLU A 231 21.34 17.66 -15.41
CA GLU A 231 22.03 17.12 -14.23
C GLU A 231 21.27 16.00 -13.52
N GLY A 232 19.97 15.84 -13.80
CA GLY A 232 19.13 14.83 -13.17
C GLY A 232 19.62 13.41 -13.43
N ARG A 233 19.57 12.57 -12.41
CA ARG A 233 20.01 11.17 -12.45
C ARG A 233 19.02 10.26 -11.76
N ILE A 234 19.08 8.98 -12.09
CA ILE A 234 18.35 7.91 -11.42
C ILE A 234 19.38 7.08 -10.68
N VAL A 235 19.25 6.96 -9.36
CA VAL A 235 20.02 6.06 -8.52
C VAL A 235 19.18 4.82 -8.27
N LEU A 236 19.72 3.65 -8.60
CA LEU A 236 19.00 2.38 -8.51
C LEU A 236 18.98 1.86 -7.07
N LEU A 237 17.82 1.88 -6.42
CA LEU A 237 17.61 1.38 -5.05
C LEU A 237 18.19 -0.03 -4.85
N GLN A 238 17.96 -0.93 -5.80
CA GLN A 238 18.40 -2.33 -5.72
C GLN A 238 19.92 -2.50 -5.67
N SER A 239 20.67 -1.52 -6.17
CA SER A 239 22.13 -1.54 -6.23
C SER A 239 22.80 -0.84 -5.05
N ILE A 240 22.01 -0.35 -4.10
CA ILE A 240 22.56 0.36 -2.95
C ILE A 240 23.28 -0.62 -2.02
N GLU A 241 24.53 -0.30 -1.72
CA GLU A 241 25.42 -1.11 -0.89
C GLU A 241 26.13 -0.22 0.12
N LYS A 242 26.38 -0.75 1.32
CA LYS A 242 27.14 -0.09 2.38
C LYS A 242 28.45 -0.88 2.56
N GLY A 243 29.55 -0.30 2.11
CA GLY A 243 30.89 -0.87 2.22
C GLY A 243 31.72 -0.19 3.30
N HIS A 244 32.79 -0.85 3.74
CA HIS A 244 33.84 -0.29 4.57
C HIS A 244 35.06 0.00 3.70
N VAL A 245 35.66 1.19 3.86
CA VAL A 245 36.90 1.52 3.15
C VAL A 245 38.07 1.15 4.05
N HIS A 246 38.69 -0.02 3.83
CA HIS A 246 40.00 -0.27 4.39
C HIS A 246 41.01 0.68 3.73
N VAL A 247 41.57 1.60 4.51
CA VAL A 247 42.51 2.65 4.06
C VAL A 247 43.83 2.08 3.49
N HIS A 248 44.02 0.75 3.44
CA HIS A 248 45.29 0.14 3.05
C HIS A 248 45.40 -0.39 1.60
N ASP A 249 44.32 -0.39 0.80
CA ASP A 249 44.30 -1.12 -0.48
C ASP A 249 44.49 -0.27 -1.76
N MET A 250 44.93 0.99 -1.65
CA MET A 250 45.15 1.90 -2.80
C MET A 250 46.57 2.47 -2.93
N ALA A 251 47.53 1.97 -2.16
CA ALA A 251 48.97 2.18 -2.37
C ALA A 251 49.68 0.96 -1.75
N THR A 252 50.20 -0.03 -2.47
CA THR A 252 51.37 0.06 -3.33
C THR A 252 51.49 -1.23 -4.16
N LYS A 253 51.51 -1.10 -5.49
CA LYS A 253 52.24 -2.05 -6.36
C LYS A 253 53.18 -1.21 -7.20
N ASN A 254 54.40 -1.01 -6.71
CA ASN A 254 55.58 -0.67 -7.49
C ASN A 254 56.83 -0.78 -6.59
N GLY A 255 57.72 -1.73 -6.94
CA GLY A 255 59.17 -1.55 -6.94
C GLY A 255 59.96 -1.71 -5.63
N ASP A 256 60.60 -2.88 -5.50
CA ASP A 256 62.00 -3.18 -5.09
C ASP A 256 62.86 -2.11 -4.38
N GLY A 257 63.58 -2.55 -3.33
CA GLY A 257 64.81 -1.91 -2.86
C GLY A 257 65.21 -2.23 -1.41
N ASP A 258 66.36 -2.90 -1.24
CA ASP A 258 67.03 -3.32 0.00
C ASP A 258 67.26 -2.22 1.06
N GLY A 259 67.38 -2.63 2.33
CA GLY A 259 68.01 -1.84 3.39
C GLY A 259 67.85 -2.40 4.81
N ASP A 260 68.93 -2.98 5.35
CA ASP A 260 69.15 -3.37 6.75
C ASP A 260 68.91 -2.23 7.77
N GLY A 261 68.47 -2.58 8.99
CA GLY A 261 68.50 -1.67 10.15
C GLY A 261 67.81 -2.21 11.40
N ASP A 262 68.62 -2.70 12.36
CA ASP A 262 68.28 -3.12 13.72
C ASP A 262 67.69 -2.01 14.62
N GLY A 263 66.80 -2.42 15.54
CA GLY A 263 66.80 -1.97 16.95
C GLY A 263 66.04 -0.68 17.34
N ASP A 264 64.88 -0.84 17.98
CA ASP A 264 64.61 -0.51 19.40
C ASP A 264 63.13 -0.16 19.66
N GLY A 265 62.58 -0.77 20.71
CA GLY A 265 61.18 -0.62 21.10
C GLY A 265 60.89 0.69 21.84
N HIS A 266 59.65 1.16 21.72
CA HIS A 266 58.96 1.94 22.75
C HIS A 266 57.46 1.62 22.69
N SER A 267 56.94 1.15 23.82
CA SER A 267 55.51 1.07 24.13
C SER A 267 54.90 2.47 24.14
N SER A 268 53.89 2.70 23.32
CA SER A 268 52.88 3.72 23.59
C SER A 268 51.51 3.13 23.27
N THR A 269 50.80 2.83 24.35
CA THR A 269 49.34 2.84 24.39
C THR A 269 48.87 4.22 24.01
N ASP A 270 48.16 4.36 22.89
CA ASP A 270 47.04 5.28 22.78
C ASP A 270 46.10 4.76 21.68
N ALA A 271 44.84 4.66 22.08
CA ALA A 271 43.76 4.11 21.30
C ALA A 271 43.27 5.14 20.29
N ASP A 272 43.83 5.13 19.08
CA ASP A 272 43.16 5.70 17.92
C ASP A 272 42.37 4.58 17.23
N ALA A 273 41.14 4.40 17.69
CA ALA A 273 40.10 3.70 16.94
C ALA A 273 39.76 4.57 15.71
N ASP A 274 40.62 4.46 14.70
CA ASP A 274 40.47 5.07 13.39
C ASP A 274 39.07 4.75 12.85
N SER A 275 38.30 5.80 12.57
CA SER A 275 36.89 5.69 12.21
C SER A 275 36.78 5.08 10.83
N ASP A 276 36.51 3.77 10.80
CA ASP A 276 36.18 3.00 9.60
C ASP A 276 34.85 3.51 9.03
N ALA A 277 34.93 4.62 8.28
CA ALA A 277 33.77 5.33 7.80
C ALA A 277 33.11 4.54 6.67
N ALA A 278 31.93 4.00 6.96
CA ALA A 278 31.12 3.31 5.97
C ALA A 278 30.79 4.24 4.80
N VAL A 279 30.96 3.75 3.58
CA VAL A 279 30.62 4.47 2.34
C VAL A 279 29.41 3.78 1.72
N ILE A 280 28.44 4.58 1.30
CA ILE A 280 27.28 4.07 0.55
C ILE A 280 27.55 4.27 -0.94
N THR A 281 27.47 3.19 -1.70
CA THR A 281 27.62 3.20 -3.16
C THR A 281 26.36 2.68 -3.84
N ALA A 282 26.13 3.12 -5.06
CA ALA A 282 25.02 2.63 -5.88
C ALA A 282 25.37 2.75 -7.37
N LEU A 283 24.57 2.10 -8.21
CA LEU A 283 24.55 2.34 -9.65
C LEU A 283 23.59 3.48 -9.97
N ALA A 284 24.03 4.40 -10.82
CA ALA A 284 23.22 5.51 -11.31
C ALA A 284 23.19 5.57 -12.83
N LEU A 285 22.16 6.26 -13.33
CA LEU A 285 21.89 6.50 -14.74
C LEU A 285 21.67 8.01 -14.91
N ASN A 286 22.40 8.64 -15.83
CA ASN A 286 22.09 10.01 -16.28
C ASN A 286 21.41 9.92 -17.66
N PRO A 287 20.10 10.18 -17.77
CA PRO A 287 19.37 10.04 -19.04
C PRO A 287 19.95 10.82 -20.21
N SER A 288 20.42 12.05 -19.96
CA SER A 288 21.01 12.93 -20.98
C SER A 288 22.32 12.37 -21.52
N HIS A 289 23.22 11.94 -20.62
CA HIS A 289 24.49 11.31 -20.99
C HIS A 289 24.27 9.96 -21.68
N MET A 290 23.26 9.19 -21.25
CA MET A 290 22.91 7.92 -21.87
C MET A 290 22.37 8.08 -23.28
N ALA A 291 21.49 9.06 -23.53
CA ALA A 291 21.02 9.37 -24.87
C ALA A 291 22.20 9.66 -25.81
N GLN A 292 23.21 10.39 -25.33
CA GLN A 292 24.45 10.65 -26.09
C GLN A 292 25.25 9.38 -26.36
N ARG A 293 25.46 8.51 -25.36
CA ARG A 293 26.18 7.23 -25.53
C ARG A 293 25.46 6.24 -26.44
N LEU A 294 24.12 6.22 -26.38
CA LEU A 294 23.26 5.50 -27.32
C LEU A 294 23.16 6.21 -28.67
N ALA A 295 23.70 7.43 -28.80
CA ALA A 295 23.59 8.33 -29.93
C ALA A 295 22.15 8.43 -30.47
N VAL A 296 21.18 8.57 -29.58
CA VAL A 296 19.77 8.86 -29.87
C VAL A 296 19.45 10.27 -29.40
N SER A 297 18.47 10.92 -30.03
CA SER A 297 18.09 12.29 -29.64
C SER A 297 17.32 12.35 -28.31
N SER A 298 16.66 11.25 -27.93
CA SER A 298 15.85 11.18 -26.71
C SER A 298 15.65 9.73 -26.27
N LEU A 299 15.77 9.46 -24.97
CA LEU A 299 15.38 8.17 -24.39
C LEU A 299 13.88 7.94 -24.46
N LEU A 300 13.05 8.99 -24.52
CA LEU A 300 11.61 8.86 -24.74
C LEU A 300 11.28 8.17 -26.05
N ARG A 301 11.99 8.54 -27.13
CA ARG A 301 11.83 7.90 -28.43
C ARG A 301 12.39 6.48 -28.46
N PHE A 302 13.50 6.25 -27.75
CA PHE A 302 14.04 4.90 -27.57
C PHE A 302 13.03 3.99 -26.86
N GLY A 303 12.44 4.48 -25.75
CA GLY A 303 11.41 3.79 -24.98
C GLY A 303 10.16 3.49 -25.80
N PHE A 304 9.72 4.43 -26.65
CA PHE A 304 8.61 4.22 -27.57
C PHE A 304 8.84 3.06 -28.57
N GLU A 305 10.00 3.02 -29.22
CA GLU A 305 10.30 1.93 -30.16
C GLU A 305 10.43 0.57 -29.44
N ARG A 306 10.91 0.59 -28.20
CA ARG A 306 10.95 -0.61 -27.33
C ARG A 306 9.56 -1.06 -26.90
N SER A 307 8.64 -0.12 -26.62
CA SER A 307 7.27 -0.44 -26.21
C SER A 307 6.44 -1.03 -27.35
N ILE A 308 6.68 -0.59 -28.60
CA ILE A 308 6.05 -1.17 -29.80
C ILE A 308 6.47 -2.62 -30.02
N ASP A 309 7.76 -2.93 -29.86
CA ASP A 309 8.29 -4.27 -30.12
C ASP A 309 9.32 -4.69 -29.05
N PRO A 310 8.84 -5.31 -27.96
CA PRO A 310 9.67 -5.75 -26.83
C PRO A 310 10.77 -6.75 -27.20
N ASN A 311 10.63 -7.45 -28.33
CA ASN A 311 11.50 -8.56 -28.70
C ASN A 311 12.70 -8.16 -29.57
N LEU A 312 12.79 -6.89 -29.98
CA LEU A 312 13.90 -6.42 -30.81
C LEU A 312 15.25 -6.45 -30.09
N SER A 313 16.33 -6.52 -30.88
CA SER A 313 17.66 -6.23 -30.36
C SER A 313 17.81 -4.73 -30.05
N VAL A 314 18.61 -4.40 -29.03
CA VAL A 314 18.92 -3.00 -28.63
C VAL A 314 19.43 -2.18 -29.81
N SER A 315 20.25 -2.79 -30.67
CA SER A 315 20.82 -2.13 -31.84
C SER A 315 19.75 -1.67 -32.83
N LEU A 316 18.70 -2.47 -33.03
CA LEU A 316 17.60 -2.16 -33.94
C LEU A 316 16.62 -1.15 -33.32
N VAL A 317 16.37 -1.21 -32.00
CA VAL A 317 15.61 -0.16 -31.30
C VAL A 317 16.31 1.19 -31.45
N ARG A 318 17.63 1.22 -31.23
CA ARG A 318 18.45 2.42 -31.41
C ARG A 318 18.39 2.96 -32.84
N GLU A 319 18.46 2.10 -33.85
CA GLU A 319 18.34 2.49 -35.27
C GLU A 319 16.98 3.13 -35.55
N ARG A 320 15.89 2.49 -35.12
CA ARG A 320 14.52 3.00 -35.28
C ARG A 320 14.29 4.31 -34.54
N ALA A 321 14.86 4.45 -33.34
CA ALA A 321 14.78 5.66 -32.56
C ALA A 321 15.53 6.86 -33.17
N ARG A 322 16.32 6.65 -34.23
CA ARG A 322 16.98 7.72 -35.01
C ARG A 322 16.27 8.03 -36.33
N ASP A 323 15.38 7.15 -36.79
CA ASP A 323 14.75 7.26 -38.12
C ASP A 323 13.51 8.17 -38.10
N ASP A 324 13.68 9.44 -38.47
CA ASP A 324 12.59 10.44 -38.46
C ASP A 324 11.43 10.10 -39.39
N SER A 325 11.69 9.36 -40.48
CA SER A 325 10.64 8.92 -41.39
C SER A 325 9.69 7.91 -40.72
N ARG A 326 10.25 7.06 -39.85
CA ARG A 326 9.50 6.12 -39.03
C ARG A 326 8.69 6.83 -37.94
N LEU A 327 9.27 7.82 -37.27
CA LEU A 327 8.52 8.62 -36.30
C LEU A 327 7.35 9.35 -36.96
N ALA A 328 7.53 9.87 -38.18
CA ALA A 328 6.46 10.48 -38.94
C ALA A 328 5.30 9.50 -39.24
N LYS A 329 5.62 8.22 -39.49
CA LYS A 329 4.62 7.16 -39.69
C LYS A 329 3.82 6.85 -38.42
N TYR A 330 4.47 6.83 -37.25
CA TYR A 330 3.83 6.49 -35.96
C TYR A 330 3.60 7.73 -35.08
N ARG A 331 3.41 8.91 -35.70
CA ARG A 331 3.36 10.17 -34.97
C ARG A 331 2.22 10.21 -33.94
N ALA A 332 1.08 9.63 -34.27
CA ALA A 332 -0.08 9.60 -33.39
C ALA A 332 0.17 8.70 -32.18
N GLU A 333 0.70 7.49 -32.40
CA GLU A 333 1.04 6.54 -31.35
C GLU A 333 2.16 7.08 -30.45
N TYR A 334 3.16 7.75 -31.03
CA TYR A 334 4.22 8.41 -30.28
C TYR A 334 3.66 9.54 -29.41
N ALA A 335 2.74 10.36 -29.93
CA ALA A 335 2.14 11.44 -29.15
C ALA A 335 1.34 10.91 -27.94
N VAL A 336 0.60 9.81 -28.11
CA VAL A 336 -0.11 9.14 -27.01
C VAL A 336 0.87 8.60 -25.98
N PHE A 337 1.93 7.93 -26.42
CA PHE A 337 2.97 7.40 -25.53
C PHE A 337 3.71 8.53 -24.79
N ALA A 338 4.13 9.57 -25.50
CA ALA A 338 4.87 10.70 -24.93
C ALA A 338 4.04 11.49 -23.91
N ALA A 339 2.72 11.58 -24.09
CA ALA A 339 1.83 12.26 -23.16
C ALA A 339 1.81 11.62 -21.76
N GLU A 340 2.16 10.33 -21.62
CA GLU A 340 2.27 9.66 -20.30
C GLU A 340 3.47 10.19 -19.48
N TYR A 341 4.52 10.64 -20.16
CA TYR A 341 5.79 11.03 -19.55
C TYR A 341 6.00 12.56 -19.53
N GLN A 342 5.03 13.32 -20.05
CA GLN A 342 5.04 14.77 -20.08
C GLN A 342 4.07 15.34 -19.04
N PRO A 343 4.42 16.44 -18.36
CA PRO A 343 3.51 17.06 -17.41
C PRO A 343 2.25 17.57 -18.13
N PRO A 344 1.05 17.30 -17.61
CA PRO A 344 -0.18 17.85 -18.14
C PRO A 344 -0.30 19.34 -17.76
N GLY A 345 0.48 20.22 -18.39
CA GLY A 345 0.45 21.66 -18.13
C GLY A 345 0.93 22.08 -16.72
N GLU A 346 0.66 23.34 -16.33
CA GLU A 346 0.98 23.82 -14.97
C GLU A 346 0.26 22.93 -13.93
N PRO A 347 0.98 22.37 -12.95
CA PRO A 347 0.37 21.58 -11.90
C PRO A 347 -0.55 22.50 -11.07
N GLU A 348 -1.84 22.45 -11.37
CA GLU A 348 -2.86 23.09 -10.55
C GLU A 348 -2.68 22.61 -9.10
N PRO A 349 -2.45 23.51 -8.13
CA PRO A 349 -2.23 23.15 -6.75
C PRO A 349 -3.51 22.53 -6.16
N LEU A 350 -3.62 21.20 -6.21
CA LEU A 350 -4.73 20.47 -5.59
C LEU A 350 -4.53 20.45 -4.06
N PRO A 351 -5.49 20.93 -3.26
CA PRO A 351 -5.32 21.04 -1.82
C PRO A 351 -5.28 19.69 -1.12
N ALA A 352 -4.22 19.53 -0.32
CA ALA A 352 -4.08 18.63 0.82
C ALA A 352 -4.53 17.16 0.64
N LEU A 353 -4.03 16.48 -0.42
CA LEU A 353 -3.90 15.00 -0.40
C LEU A 353 -2.93 14.51 0.69
N GLN A 354 -2.23 15.46 1.31
CA GLN A 354 -1.34 15.26 2.43
C GLN A 354 -2.05 14.54 3.58
N ALA A 355 -1.54 13.37 3.98
CA ALA A 355 -2.11 12.45 4.98
C ALA A 355 -3.23 11.51 4.49
N LEU A 356 -3.57 11.54 3.21
CA LEU A 356 -4.47 10.54 2.65
C LEU A 356 -3.70 9.27 2.29
N ASP A 357 -4.37 8.14 2.43
CA ASP A 357 -3.85 6.91 1.86
C ASP A 357 -3.96 6.94 0.33
N PRO A 358 -3.11 6.20 -0.41
CA PRO A 358 -3.09 6.27 -1.88
C PRO A 358 -4.46 5.96 -2.52
N ARG A 359 -5.26 5.08 -1.92
CA ARG A 359 -6.55 4.66 -2.45
C ARG A 359 -7.64 5.71 -2.28
N THR A 360 -7.68 6.37 -1.12
CA THR A 360 -8.60 7.47 -0.85
C THR A 360 -8.18 8.70 -1.64
N ALA A 361 -6.88 8.98 -1.75
CA ALA A 361 -6.36 10.00 -2.64
C ALA A 361 -6.79 9.73 -4.09
N GLU A 362 -6.63 8.48 -4.59
CA GLU A 362 -7.00 8.11 -5.95
C GLU A 362 -8.48 8.37 -6.21
N LEU A 363 -9.38 8.01 -5.28
CA LEU A 363 -10.80 8.32 -5.40
C LEU A 363 -11.10 9.83 -5.48
N LEU A 364 -10.38 10.66 -4.73
CA LEU A 364 -10.60 12.11 -4.72
C LEU A 364 -10.07 12.80 -5.98
N VAL A 365 -9.06 12.24 -6.64
CA VAL A 365 -8.51 12.81 -7.89
C VAL A 365 -9.00 12.09 -9.14
N ASP A 366 -9.68 10.96 -9.02
CA ASP A 366 -10.26 10.23 -10.15
C ASP A 366 -11.30 11.11 -10.84
N THR A 367 -11.06 11.35 -12.12
CA THR A 367 -11.89 12.19 -12.98
C THR A 367 -12.86 11.37 -13.84
N THR A 368 -12.82 10.04 -13.73
CA THR A 368 -13.74 9.15 -14.44
C THR A 368 -15.13 9.19 -13.81
N ASP A 369 -16.16 9.03 -14.63
CA ASP A 369 -17.56 8.90 -14.18
C ASP A 369 -18.15 7.59 -14.71
N PRO A 370 -18.39 6.58 -13.86
CA PRO A 370 -18.13 6.57 -12.41
C PRO A 370 -16.64 6.42 -12.07
N PRO A 371 -16.17 6.95 -10.92
CA PRO A 371 -14.83 6.68 -10.41
C PRO A 371 -14.66 5.24 -9.96
N HIS A 372 -13.40 4.79 -9.90
CA HIS A 372 -13.03 3.40 -9.62
C HIS A 372 -12.20 3.28 -8.34
N VAL A 373 -12.51 2.28 -7.52
CA VAL A 373 -11.77 1.96 -6.29
C VAL A 373 -11.28 0.52 -6.34
N TYR A 374 -9.98 0.31 -6.11
CA TYR A 374 -9.35 -1.01 -6.18
C TYR A 374 -9.07 -1.57 -4.79
N LEU A 375 -9.96 -2.43 -4.27
CA LEU A 375 -9.84 -3.04 -2.95
C LEU A 375 -8.90 -4.24 -2.99
N THR A 376 -7.64 -4.04 -2.59
CA THR A 376 -6.58 -5.07 -2.62
C THR A 376 -7.01 -6.34 -1.88
N PRO A 377 -6.78 -7.55 -2.43
CA PRO A 377 -7.06 -8.79 -1.71
C PRO A 377 -6.40 -8.80 -0.33
N LEU A 378 -7.20 -9.09 0.70
CA LEU A 378 -6.69 -9.27 2.07
C LEU A 378 -6.13 -10.68 2.23
N VAL A 379 -5.36 -10.93 3.29
CA VAL A 379 -4.99 -12.29 3.70
C VAL A 379 -6.21 -12.97 4.31
N GLU A 380 -7.06 -13.51 3.44
CA GLU A 380 -8.33 -14.16 3.76
C GLU A 380 -8.36 -15.61 3.24
N ASP A 381 -9.34 -16.43 3.64
CA ASP A 381 -9.55 -17.72 2.97
C ASP A 381 -10.19 -17.50 1.58
N PRO A 382 -9.48 -17.79 0.47
CA PRO A 382 -9.99 -17.56 -0.88
C PRO A 382 -11.14 -18.51 -1.27
N SER A 383 -11.42 -19.56 -0.50
CA SER A 383 -12.58 -20.44 -0.70
C SER A 383 -13.90 -19.84 -0.21
N ARG A 384 -13.85 -18.76 0.58
CA ARG A 384 -15.03 -18.08 1.15
C ARG A 384 -15.42 -16.83 0.36
N ASP A 385 -16.55 -16.22 0.72
CA ASP A 385 -16.92 -14.87 0.25
C ASP A 385 -15.80 -13.86 0.56
N SER A 386 -15.67 -12.79 -0.23
CA SER A 386 -14.64 -11.79 0.06
C SER A 386 -14.94 -11.02 1.33
N SER A 387 -13.92 -10.79 2.14
CA SER A 387 -13.97 -9.94 3.32
C SER A 387 -14.41 -8.51 2.99
N TRP A 388 -14.17 -8.02 1.77
CA TRP A 388 -14.66 -6.72 1.31
C TRP A 388 -16.18 -6.62 1.18
N SER A 389 -16.92 -7.73 1.30
CA SER A 389 -18.38 -7.67 1.48
C SER A 389 -18.79 -6.99 2.78
N TYR A 390 -17.94 -7.05 3.81
CA TYR A 390 -18.16 -6.35 5.07
C TYR A 390 -17.71 -4.88 4.97
N GLY A 391 -18.42 -4.01 5.68
CA GLY A 391 -18.16 -2.56 5.66
C GLY A 391 -18.58 -1.85 4.36
N ALA A 392 -19.26 -2.53 3.44
CA ALA A 392 -19.75 -1.94 2.18
C ALA A 392 -20.63 -0.70 2.44
N ASP A 393 -21.50 -0.74 3.43
CA ASP A 393 -22.36 0.39 3.81
C ASP A 393 -21.56 1.59 4.35
N VAL A 394 -20.46 1.34 5.06
CA VAL A 394 -19.55 2.40 5.56
C VAL A 394 -18.85 3.07 4.39
N ARG A 395 -18.41 2.29 3.39
CA ARG A 395 -17.84 2.83 2.15
C ARG A 395 -18.89 3.57 1.32
N GLN A 396 -20.11 3.05 1.23
CA GLN A 396 -21.22 3.72 0.57
C GLN A 396 -21.51 5.08 1.20
N LEU A 397 -21.57 5.16 2.53
CA LEU A 397 -21.69 6.44 3.25
C LEU A 397 -20.54 7.37 2.85
N ALA A 398 -19.28 6.90 2.97
CA ALA A 398 -18.10 7.69 2.64
C ALA A 398 -18.14 8.25 1.20
N TYR A 399 -18.50 7.43 0.21
CA TYR A 399 -18.64 7.83 -1.19
C TYR A 399 -19.77 8.84 -1.40
N SER A 400 -20.84 8.75 -0.61
CA SER A 400 -22.01 9.63 -0.70
C SER A 400 -21.71 11.02 -0.14
N LEU A 401 -20.82 11.13 0.85
CA LEU A 401 -20.43 12.42 1.43
C LEU A 401 -19.77 13.35 0.40
N LEU A 402 -19.03 12.80 -0.56
CA LEU A 402 -18.34 13.57 -1.60
C LEU A 402 -19.33 14.37 -2.46
N PRO A 403 -20.28 13.80 -3.22
CA PRO A 403 -21.22 14.59 -4.00
C PRO A 403 -22.11 15.50 -3.15
N ILE A 404 -22.51 15.08 -1.95
CA ILE A 404 -23.36 15.89 -1.06
C ILE A 404 -22.65 17.16 -0.60
N CYS A 405 -21.42 17.04 -0.12
CA CYS A 405 -20.70 18.16 0.50
C CYS A 405 -19.97 19.06 -0.49
N THR A 406 -19.97 18.73 -1.78
CA THR A 406 -19.13 19.39 -2.78
C THR A 406 -19.94 20.02 -3.92
N SER A 407 -21.25 19.76 -3.95
CA SER A 407 -22.19 20.31 -4.94
C SER A 407 -22.63 21.76 -4.67
N THR A 408 -22.25 22.36 -3.54
CA THR A 408 -22.78 23.66 -3.08
C THR A 408 -21.95 24.88 -3.47
N SER A 409 -20.77 24.72 -4.07
CA SER A 409 -19.90 25.85 -4.43
C SER A 409 -20.13 26.30 -5.88
N THR A 410 -20.91 27.36 -6.07
CA THR A 410 -21.13 28.05 -7.37
C THR A 410 -20.03 29.04 -7.75
N SER A 411 -18.97 29.15 -6.94
CA SER A 411 -17.82 30.01 -7.22
C SER A 411 -16.99 29.46 -8.40
N THR A 412 -16.88 30.27 -9.44
CA THR A 412 -16.11 29.97 -10.67
C THR A 412 -14.60 30.14 -10.48
N SER A 413 -14.13 30.46 -9.26
CA SER A 413 -12.71 30.50 -8.92
C SER A 413 -12.39 29.49 -7.82
N MET A 414 -11.50 28.53 -8.14
CA MET A 414 -10.75 27.58 -7.28
C MET A 414 -10.98 26.12 -7.69
N GLY A 415 -10.11 25.63 -8.60
CA GLY A 415 -10.11 24.28 -9.19
C GLY A 415 -9.73 23.12 -8.24
N ALA A 416 -9.97 23.29 -6.95
CA ALA A 416 -9.49 22.40 -5.88
C ALA A 416 -10.38 21.18 -5.62
N LEU A 417 -11.69 21.33 -5.75
CA LEU A 417 -12.61 20.22 -5.83
C LEU A 417 -13.23 20.23 -7.21
N ARG A 418 -12.68 19.42 -8.13
CA ARG A 418 -13.45 19.07 -9.32
C ARG A 418 -14.77 18.47 -8.80
N ARG A 419 -15.89 19.10 -9.18
CA ARG A 419 -17.24 18.72 -8.79
C ARG A 419 -17.41 17.20 -8.85
N HIS A 420 -17.38 16.54 -7.68
CA HIS A 420 -17.70 15.12 -7.59
C HIS A 420 -19.21 15.01 -7.78
N CYS A 421 -19.67 14.90 -9.03
CA CYS A 421 -21.10 14.75 -9.34
C CYS A 421 -21.47 13.29 -9.67
N PHE A 422 -20.60 12.35 -9.35
CA PHE A 422 -20.85 10.93 -9.62
C PHE A 422 -22.01 10.42 -8.77
N LYS A 423 -22.87 9.58 -9.39
CA LYS A 423 -23.96 8.88 -8.68
C LYS A 423 -23.57 7.47 -8.25
N THR A 424 -22.43 6.99 -8.73
CA THR A 424 -21.99 5.61 -8.55
C THR A 424 -20.46 5.58 -8.46
N VAL A 425 -19.93 4.69 -7.63
CA VAL A 425 -18.52 4.31 -7.58
C VAL A 425 -18.40 2.83 -7.97
N VAL A 426 -17.36 2.46 -8.70
CA VAL A 426 -17.09 1.06 -9.07
C VAL A 426 -15.98 0.49 -8.19
N GLU A 427 -16.33 -0.43 -7.29
CA GLU A 427 -15.36 -1.17 -6.48
C GLU A 427 -14.89 -2.43 -7.23
N TYR A 428 -13.59 -2.58 -7.42
CA TYR A 428 -12.97 -3.85 -7.81
C TYR A 428 -12.49 -4.59 -6.57
N ALA A 429 -13.03 -5.78 -6.34
CA ALA A 429 -12.62 -6.66 -5.26
C ALA A 429 -12.67 -8.12 -5.71
N ARG A 430 -12.20 -9.03 -4.86
CA ARG A 430 -12.36 -10.47 -5.11
C ARG A 430 -13.85 -10.83 -5.08
N LYS A 431 -14.31 -11.58 -6.08
CA LYS A 431 -15.64 -12.20 -6.11
C LYS A 431 -15.49 -13.65 -6.54
N GLY A 432 -15.46 -14.56 -5.56
CA GLY A 432 -15.08 -15.95 -5.78
C GLY A 432 -13.62 -16.06 -6.23
N GLN A 433 -13.41 -16.62 -7.41
CA GLN A 433 -12.08 -16.92 -7.99
C GLN A 433 -11.61 -15.90 -9.03
N ARG A 434 -12.15 -14.67 -9.00
CA ARG A 434 -11.76 -13.58 -9.91
C ARG A 434 -11.81 -12.23 -9.20
N ILE A 435 -11.12 -11.24 -9.73
CA ILE A 435 -11.39 -9.83 -9.44
C ILE A 435 -12.59 -9.37 -10.29
N ALA A 436 -13.57 -8.73 -9.66
CA ALA A 436 -14.78 -8.28 -10.35
C ALA A 436 -15.24 -6.90 -9.86
N PRO A 437 -15.86 -6.10 -10.75
CA PRO A 437 -16.45 -4.83 -10.38
C PRO A 437 -17.78 -5.01 -9.64
N THR A 438 -18.06 -4.13 -8.69
CA THR A 438 -19.34 -3.95 -8.01
C THR A 438 -19.68 -2.47 -8.03
N ARG A 439 -20.89 -2.11 -8.49
CA ARG A 439 -21.37 -0.74 -8.50
C ARG A 439 -21.98 -0.38 -7.14
N VAL A 440 -21.46 0.67 -6.52
CA VAL A 440 -21.96 1.24 -5.26
C VAL A 440 -22.67 2.55 -5.60
N THR A 441 -23.98 2.59 -5.40
CA THR A 441 -24.79 3.80 -5.67
C THR A 441 -24.68 4.75 -4.49
N ALA A 442 -24.38 6.02 -4.75
CA ALA A 442 -24.36 7.05 -3.71
C ALA A 442 -25.78 7.26 -3.14
N LEU A 443 -25.86 7.44 -1.82
CA LEU A 443 -27.09 7.73 -1.10
C LEU A 443 -27.56 9.16 -1.41
N GLY A 444 -28.88 9.36 -1.45
CA GLY A 444 -29.45 10.70 -1.43
C GLY A 444 -29.24 11.37 -0.07
N SER A 445 -29.31 12.71 -0.02
CA SER A 445 -29.06 13.47 1.22
C SER A 445 -29.81 12.96 2.46
N PRO A 446 -31.12 12.64 2.40
CA PRO A 446 -31.85 12.12 3.57
C PRO A 446 -31.33 10.75 4.04
N GLN A 447 -31.11 9.83 3.11
CA GLN A 447 -30.58 8.49 3.42
C GLN A 447 -29.14 8.55 3.95
N ALA A 448 -28.35 9.51 3.46
CA ALA A 448 -27.00 9.74 3.96
C ALA A 448 -27.01 10.30 5.39
N LEU A 449 -27.96 11.18 5.73
CA LEU A 449 -28.16 11.67 7.10
C LEU A 449 -28.54 10.54 8.06
N ASP A 450 -29.51 9.70 7.69
CA ASP A 450 -29.90 8.54 8.50
C ASP A 450 -28.69 7.62 8.73
N ARG A 451 -27.96 7.31 7.66
CA ARG A 451 -26.78 6.46 7.72
C ARG A 451 -25.63 7.09 8.54
N LEU A 452 -25.49 8.41 8.49
CA LEU A 452 -24.52 9.15 9.29
C LEU A 452 -24.86 9.06 10.78
N HIS A 453 -26.14 9.21 11.14
CA HIS A 453 -26.63 9.03 12.51
C HIS A 453 -26.40 7.60 13.02
N GLU A 454 -26.76 6.57 12.24
CA GLU A 454 -26.52 5.17 12.59
C GLU A 454 -25.03 4.88 12.83
N THR A 455 -24.18 5.42 11.94
CA THR A 455 -22.72 5.24 12.03
C THR A 455 -22.16 5.95 13.25
N LEU A 456 -22.63 7.17 13.55
CA LEU A 456 -22.23 7.92 14.74
C LEU A 456 -22.66 7.20 16.02
N GLN A 457 -23.90 6.70 16.08
CA GLN A 457 -24.40 5.93 17.22
C GLN A 457 -23.56 4.65 17.44
N LEU A 458 -23.21 3.94 16.38
CA LEU A 458 -22.32 2.79 16.46
C LEU A 458 -20.95 3.16 17.03
N CYS A 459 -20.38 4.30 16.60
CA CYS A 459 -19.14 4.83 17.15
C CYS A 459 -19.28 5.23 18.62
N ASP A 460 -20.41 5.80 19.03
CA ASP A 460 -20.71 6.19 20.41
C ASP A 460 -20.83 4.98 21.34
N ASP A 461 -21.46 3.90 20.87
CA ASP A 461 -21.60 2.64 21.62
C ASP A 461 -20.27 1.92 21.85
N CYS A 462 -19.37 1.95 20.86
CA CYS A 462 -18.17 1.10 20.86
C CYS A 462 -16.90 1.81 21.31
N LEU A 463 -16.80 3.11 21.03
CA LEU A 463 -15.61 3.90 21.33
C LEU A 463 -15.84 4.70 22.63
N PRO A 464 -14.81 4.90 23.47
CA PRO A 464 -14.95 5.77 24.63
C PRO A 464 -15.03 7.24 24.19
N PRO A 465 -15.64 8.12 25.00
CA PRO A 465 -15.73 9.55 24.69
C PRO A 465 -14.39 10.32 24.82
N SER A 466 -13.34 9.71 25.40
CA SER A 466 -12.03 10.34 25.57
C SER A 466 -11.01 9.90 24.52
N THR A 467 -10.34 10.87 23.90
CA THR A 467 -9.33 10.69 22.84
C THR A 467 -8.04 10.04 23.35
N ASP A 468 -7.67 10.24 24.62
CA ASP A 468 -6.35 9.85 25.14
C ASP A 468 -6.21 8.36 25.51
N ARG A 469 -7.31 7.58 25.50
CA ARG A 469 -7.32 6.18 26.00
C ARG A 469 -8.21 5.23 25.20
N THR A 470 -8.42 5.46 23.90
CA THR A 470 -9.16 4.48 23.09
C THR A 470 -8.31 3.21 22.92
N SER A 471 -8.73 2.14 23.58
CA SER A 471 -8.09 0.83 23.44
C SER A 471 -8.27 0.29 22.02
N ILE A 472 -7.25 -0.39 21.49
CA ILE A 472 -7.34 -1.12 20.22
C ILE A 472 -8.55 -2.08 20.21
N LEU A 473 -8.92 -2.65 21.36
CA LEU A 473 -10.07 -3.54 21.51
C LEU A 473 -11.39 -2.85 21.15
N CYS A 474 -11.55 -1.55 21.40
CA CYS A 474 -12.75 -0.80 21.04
C CYS A 474 -12.97 -0.77 19.53
N TRP A 475 -11.89 -0.62 18.75
CA TRP A 475 -11.93 -0.66 17.29
C TRP A 475 -12.26 -2.05 16.76
N TYR A 476 -11.62 -3.09 17.30
CA TYR A 476 -11.94 -4.48 16.93
C TYR A 476 -13.36 -4.87 17.34
N MET A 477 -13.87 -4.36 18.47
CA MET A 477 -15.26 -4.52 18.89
C MET A 477 -16.22 -3.85 17.92
N LEU A 478 -15.96 -2.59 17.54
CA LEU A 478 -16.75 -1.86 16.56
C LEU A 478 -16.83 -2.64 15.24
N ALA A 479 -15.68 -3.10 14.73
CA ALA A 479 -15.63 -3.90 13.50
C ALA A 479 -16.37 -5.24 13.66
N PHE A 480 -16.25 -5.89 14.81
CA PHE A 480 -16.96 -7.14 15.09
C PHE A 480 -18.48 -6.93 15.15
N ARG A 481 -18.98 -5.84 15.76
CA ARG A 481 -20.41 -5.52 15.77
C ARG A 481 -20.98 -5.38 14.37
N VAL A 482 -20.27 -4.70 13.46
CA VAL A 482 -20.69 -4.59 12.05
C VAL A 482 -20.76 -5.96 11.39
N ILE A 483 -19.73 -6.80 11.55
CA ILE A 483 -19.70 -8.15 10.99
C ILE A 483 -20.82 -9.02 11.56
N HIS A 484 -21.05 -8.91 12.87
CA HIS A 484 -22.10 -9.62 13.58
C HIS A 484 -23.46 -9.27 12.99
N GLN A 485 -23.82 -7.98 13.00
CA GLN A 485 -25.09 -7.50 12.48
C GLN A 485 -25.32 -7.94 11.03
N GLN A 486 -24.34 -7.71 10.15
CA GLN A 486 -24.45 -8.09 8.74
C GLN A 486 -24.60 -9.61 8.52
N LYS A 487 -24.04 -10.43 9.41
CA LYS A 487 -24.24 -11.88 9.37
C LYS A 487 -25.63 -12.27 9.83
N VAL A 488 -26.13 -11.67 10.91
CA VAL A 488 -27.49 -11.88 11.42
C VAL A 488 -28.51 -11.51 10.36
N ASP A 489 -28.41 -10.30 9.78
CA ASP A 489 -29.32 -9.80 8.75
C ASP A 489 -29.32 -10.70 7.50
N ALA A 490 -28.17 -11.30 7.17
CA ALA A 490 -28.01 -12.21 6.05
C ALA A 490 -28.39 -13.68 6.39
N GLY A 491 -28.85 -13.98 7.60
CA GLY A 491 -29.12 -15.35 8.07
C GLY A 491 -27.89 -16.26 8.04
N LYS A 492 -26.68 -15.69 8.12
CA LYS A 492 -25.40 -16.42 8.10
C LYS A 492 -24.95 -16.75 9.52
N THR A 493 -24.17 -17.82 9.66
CA THR A 493 -23.60 -18.22 10.94
C THR A 493 -22.66 -17.15 11.51
N VAL A 494 -22.91 -16.79 12.77
CA VAL A 494 -22.12 -15.83 13.53
C VAL A 494 -20.95 -16.55 14.24
N PRO A 495 -19.74 -15.96 14.29
CA PRO A 495 -18.64 -16.52 15.07
C PRO A 495 -18.98 -16.58 16.57
N PRO A 496 -18.81 -17.73 17.25
CA PRO A 496 -19.10 -17.84 18.67
C PRO A 496 -18.15 -16.99 19.52
N SER A 497 -18.61 -16.55 20.70
CA SER A 497 -17.82 -15.74 21.65
C SER A 497 -16.45 -16.34 21.97
N SER A 498 -16.39 -17.67 22.06
CA SER A 498 -15.17 -18.43 22.31
C SER A 498 -14.14 -18.28 21.19
N GLN A 499 -14.57 -18.29 19.93
CA GLN A 499 -13.69 -18.09 18.78
C GLN A 499 -13.14 -16.67 18.76
N VAL A 500 -13.99 -15.66 18.99
CA VAL A 500 -13.56 -14.25 19.02
C VAL A 500 -12.60 -14.00 20.18
N ALA A 501 -12.91 -14.52 21.38
CA ALA A 501 -12.03 -14.45 22.53
C ALA A 501 -10.69 -15.17 22.28
N GLN A 502 -10.68 -16.28 21.55
CA GLN A 502 -9.44 -16.98 21.17
C GLN A 502 -8.64 -16.21 20.12
N LEU A 503 -9.30 -15.60 19.12
CA LEU A 503 -8.65 -14.75 18.12
C LEU A 503 -7.90 -13.60 18.81
N TRP A 504 -8.57 -12.93 19.75
CA TRP A 504 -8.07 -11.77 20.50
C TRP A 504 -7.14 -12.13 21.67
N GLY A 505 -6.96 -13.41 21.98
CA GLY A 505 -6.09 -13.84 23.10
C GLY A 505 -6.68 -13.56 24.49
N LEU A 506 -8.00 -13.44 24.60
CA LEU A 506 -8.75 -13.24 25.84
C LEU A 506 -9.19 -14.56 26.50
N ALA A 507 -9.17 -15.67 25.77
CA ALA A 507 -9.55 -16.98 26.30
C ALA A 507 -8.48 -17.52 27.29
N PRO A 508 -8.88 -18.16 28.40
CA PRO A 508 -7.93 -18.80 29.31
C PRO A 508 -7.14 -19.87 28.56
N SER A 509 -5.81 -19.77 28.59
CA SER A 509 -4.94 -20.81 28.03
C SER A 509 -5.17 -22.11 28.80
N LYS A 510 -5.91 -23.06 28.21
CA LYS A 510 -6.02 -24.43 28.74
C LYS A 510 -4.72 -25.19 28.43
N SER A 511 -3.60 -24.72 28.98
CA SER A 511 -2.31 -25.38 28.87
C SER A 511 -1.67 -25.53 30.25
N ASN A 512 -2.10 -26.56 30.95
CA ASN A 512 -1.27 -27.27 31.94
C ASN A 512 -0.50 -28.43 31.27
N SER A 513 -0.37 -28.42 29.94
CA SER A 513 0.45 -29.37 29.21
C SER A 513 1.85 -28.78 29.06
N ARG A 514 2.82 -29.37 29.76
CA ARG A 514 4.28 -29.14 29.58
C ARG A 514 4.79 -29.53 28.17
N SER A 515 3.95 -29.58 27.14
CA SER A 515 4.39 -29.73 25.77
C SER A 515 4.75 -28.36 25.19
N ARG A 516 6.03 -27.99 25.26
CA ARG A 516 6.64 -26.89 24.47
C ARG A 516 6.68 -27.21 22.96
N SER A 517 5.81 -28.10 22.46
CA SER A 517 5.92 -28.71 21.12
C SER A 517 4.57 -29.04 20.45
N SER A 518 3.46 -28.38 20.80
CA SER A 518 2.37 -28.25 19.83
C SER A 518 2.63 -26.99 19.02
N SER A 519 3.32 -27.14 17.89
CA SER A 519 3.53 -26.10 16.88
C SER A 519 2.27 -25.24 16.74
N ALA A 520 2.38 -23.99 17.18
CA ALA A 520 1.24 -23.11 17.28
C ALA A 520 0.70 -22.87 15.87
N CYS A 521 -0.53 -23.27 15.61
CA CYS A 521 -1.17 -23.24 14.29
C CYS A 521 -2.37 -22.29 14.32
N ILE A 522 -2.53 -21.46 13.31
CA ILE A 522 -3.68 -20.56 13.14
C ILE A 522 -4.64 -21.19 12.12
N SER A 523 -5.92 -21.33 12.48
CA SER A 523 -6.94 -21.79 11.54
C SER A 523 -7.29 -20.72 10.50
N TRP A 524 -7.65 -21.17 9.30
CA TRP A 524 -8.17 -20.29 8.25
C TRP A 524 -9.45 -19.54 8.65
N ASP A 525 -10.24 -20.10 9.57
CA ASP A 525 -11.41 -19.40 10.13
C ASP A 525 -11.02 -18.14 10.89
N ASN A 526 -9.95 -18.20 11.69
CA ASN A 526 -9.45 -17.05 12.41
C ASN A 526 -8.81 -16.02 11.47
N VAL A 527 -8.13 -16.48 10.43
CA VAL A 527 -7.53 -15.61 9.40
C VAL A 527 -8.60 -14.88 8.62
N HIS A 528 -9.63 -15.59 8.17
CA HIS A 528 -10.73 -14.99 7.46
C HIS A 528 -11.57 -14.05 8.34
N LEU A 529 -11.78 -14.40 9.62
CA LEU A 529 -12.43 -13.49 10.56
C LEU A 529 -11.61 -12.20 10.77
N LEU A 530 -10.29 -12.32 10.92
CA LEU A 530 -9.40 -11.16 11.01
C LEU A 530 -9.43 -10.31 9.72
N ALA A 531 -9.46 -10.94 8.55
CA ALA A 531 -9.60 -10.23 7.28
C ALA A 531 -10.94 -9.47 7.18
N ASN A 532 -12.04 -10.04 7.69
CA ASN A 532 -13.33 -9.34 7.78
C ASN A 532 -13.23 -8.11 8.69
N LEU A 533 -12.57 -8.25 9.85
CA LEU A 533 -12.33 -7.14 10.78
C LEU A 533 -11.52 -6.03 10.09
N HIS A 534 -10.43 -6.40 9.40
CA HIS A 534 -9.60 -5.44 8.65
C HIS A 534 -10.38 -4.75 7.52
N ALA A 535 -11.25 -5.46 6.79
CA ALA A 535 -12.09 -4.84 5.76
C ALA A 535 -13.01 -3.76 6.32
N VAL A 536 -13.66 -4.00 7.47
CA VAL A 536 -14.50 -3.02 8.15
C VAL A 536 -13.66 -1.84 8.68
N LEU A 537 -12.56 -2.13 9.39
CA LEU A 537 -11.68 -1.08 9.94
C LEU A 537 -11.12 -0.18 8.85
N TYR A 538 -10.71 -0.74 7.72
CA TYR A 538 -10.24 0.05 6.57
C TYR A 538 -11.36 0.87 5.94
N SER A 539 -12.60 0.35 5.91
CA SER A 539 -13.77 1.11 5.45
C SER A 539 -14.04 2.34 6.35
N PHE A 540 -13.91 2.20 7.67
CA PHE A 540 -13.98 3.33 8.61
C PHE A 540 -12.81 4.30 8.44
N ARG A 541 -11.61 3.80 8.11
CA ARG A 541 -10.46 4.67 7.79
C ARG A 541 -10.72 5.51 6.54
N MET A 542 -11.29 4.93 5.48
CA MET A 542 -11.71 5.69 4.29
C MET A 542 -12.74 6.76 4.66
N LEU A 543 -13.75 6.42 5.46
CA LEU A 543 -14.76 7.36 5.96
C LEU A 543 -14.12 8.50 6.77
N GLN A 544 -13.18 8.18 7.66
CA GLN A 544 -12.44 9.16 8.46
C GLN A 544 -11.65 10.12 7.56
N GLN A 545 -10.88 9.59 6.61
CA GLN A 545 -10.05 10.38 5.71
C GLN A 545 -10.90 11.30 4.81
N ILE A 546 -11.99 10.78 4.22
CA ILE A 546 -12.94 11.56 3.42
C ILE A 546 -13.61 12.65 4.27
N THR A 547 -14.07 12.31 5.48
CA THR A 547 -14.70 13.29 6.38
C THR A 547 -13.72 14.42 6.72
N ARG A 548 -12.46 14.10 7.08
CA ARG A 548 -11.43 15.11 7.36
C ARG A 548 -11.14 15.99 6.15
N HIS A 549 -11.07 15.41 4.95
CA HIS A 549 -10.86 16.15 3.71
C HIS A 549 -12.00 17.13 3.43
N ILE A 550 -13.25 16.68 3.58
CA ILE A 550 -14.43 17.54 3.43
C ILE A 550 -14.38 18.69 4.45
N LEU A 551 -14.11 18.40 5.73
CA LEU A 551 -14.07 19.42 6.78
C LEU A 551 -12.91 20.41 6.64
N SER A 552 -11.75 19.99 6.14
CA SER A 552 -10.62 20.90 5.88
C SER A 552 -10.94 21.87 4.75
N HIS A 553 -11.65 21.41 3.72
CA HIS A 553 -12.12 22.27 2.63
C HIS A 553 -13.13 23.31 3.13
N TYR A 554 -14.10 22.92 3.96
CA TYR A 554 -15.04 23.88 4.57
C TYR A 554 -14.33 24.98 5.36
N LYS A 555 -13.30 24.64 6.16
CA LYS A 555 -12.49 25.62 6.90
C LYS A 555 -11.79 26.62 5.96
N GLN A 556 -11.17 26.13 4.89
CA GLN A 556 -10.48 26.99 3.91
C GLN A 556 -11.43 27.95 3.20
N THR A 557 -12.65 27.49 2.86
CA THR A 557 -13.67 28.36 2.23
C THR A 557 -14.16 29.46 3.18
N ALA A 558 -14.36 29.16 4.47
CA ALA A 558 -14.77 30.14 5.47
C ALA A 558 -13.69 31.22 5.71
N GLU A 559 -12.41 30.82 5.73
CA GLU A 559 -11.29 31.75 5.89
C GLU A 559 -11.07 32.67 4.67
N SER A 560 -11.39 32.17 3.47
CA SER A 560 -11.23 32.91 2.20
C SER A 560 -12.38 33.89 1.92
N GLY A 561 -13.60 33.59 2.39
CA GLY A 561 -14.80 34.43 2.19
C GLY A 561 -14.83 35.73 3.00
N CYS A 562 -14.03 35.85 4.06
CA CYS A 562 -13.97 37.04 4.92
C CYS A 562 -13.20 38.25 4.31
N ARG A 563 -12.84 38.22 3.02
CA ARG A 563 -12.13 39.32 2.35
C ARG A 563 -12.97 40.17 1.40
N ASP A 564 -14.21 39.80 1.08
CA ASP A 564 -15.11 40.65 0.28
C ASP A 564 -16.21 41.27 1.15
N THR A 565 -16.05 42.56 1.44
CA THR A 565 -17.07 43.39 2.10
C THR A 565 -18.04 43.94 1.05
N GLY A 566 -18.95 43.09 0.59
CA GLY A 566 -20.12 43.49 -0.20
C GLY A 566 -21.39 43.11 0.52
N ASN A 567 -22.18 44.11 0.95
CA ASN A 567 -23.47 43.98 1.64
C ASN A 567 -24.33 42.81 1.12
N PRO A 568 -24.83 41.91 1.97
CA PRO A 568 -25.87 40.98 1.56
C PRO A 568 -27.24 41.68 1.59
N GLU A 569 -27.88 41.81 0.43
CA GLU A 569 -29.31 42.12 0.37
C GLU A 569 -30.14 40.93 0.89
N PRO A 570 -31.28 41.17 1.57
CA PRO A 570 -32.07 40.11 2.19
C PRO A 570 -32.99 39.45 1.17
N HIS A 571 -32.59 38.29 0.64
CA HIS A 571 -33.47 37.44 -0.18
C HIS A 571 -33.94 36.20 0.61
N GLY A 572 -35.22 36.26 1.01
CA GLY A 572 -36.24 35.20 0.96
C GLY A 572 -35.97 33.79 1.53
N ASN A 573 -36.60 33.49 2.66
CA ASN A 573 -37.12 32.18 3.13
C ASN A 573 -36.66 30.88 2.42
N ASP A 574 -35.40 30.46 2.60
CA ASP A 574 -34.93 29.08 2.36
C ASP A 574 -34.44 28.44 3.68
N THR A 575 -35.12 28.75 4.80
CA THR A 575 -34.69 28.42 6.18
C THR A 575 -34.59 26.92 6.48
N ASP A 576 -35.31 26.06 5.76
CA ASP A 576 -35.27 24.60 5.97
C ASP A 576 -34.03 23.95 5.33
N LYS A 577 -33.61 24.42 4.14
CA LYS A 577 -32.44 23.84 3.45
C LYS A 577 -31.11 24.23 4.08
N ASP A 578 -31.04 25.42 4.67
CA ASP A 578 -29.83 25.85 5.38
C ASP A 578 -29.71 25.12 6.73
N LYS A 579 -30.84 24.82 7.39
CA LYS A 579 -30.86 24.02 8.61
C LYS A 579 -30.41 22.57 8.38
N ASP A 580 -30.92 21.91 7.34
CA ASP A 580 -30.51 20.54 6.99
C ASP A 580 -29.00 20.43 6.69
N LYS A 581 -28.43 21.48 6.07
CA LYS A 581 -26.98 21.55 5.82
C LYS A 581 -26.19 21.76 7.11
N ASP A 582 -26.63 22.66 7.99
CA ASP A 582 -25.99 22.90 9.28
C ASP A 582 -26.01 21.66 10.18
N ASP A 583 -27.12 20.91 10.16
CA ASP A 583 -27.25 19.62 10.85
C ASP A 583 -26.28 18.58 10.25
N PHE A 584 -26.19 18.50 8.92
CA PHE A 584 -25.26 17.61 8.22
C PHE A 584 -23.79 17.87 8.62
N ILE A 585 -23.36 19.14 8.59
CA ILE A 585 -21.99 19.55 8.94
C ILE A 585 -21.70 19.30 10.42
N THR A 586 -22.69 19.55 11.30
CA THR A 586 -22.57 19.27 12.73
C THR A 586 -22.33 17.79 12.99
N LEU A 587 -23.10 16.91 12.34
CA LEU A 587 -22.91 15.46 12.45
C LEU A 587 -21.57 15.01 11.87
N LEU A 588 -21.11 15.59 10.76
CA LEU A 588 -19.79 15.31 10.22
C LEU A 588 -18.67 15.69 11.20
N HIS A 589 -18.78 16.84 11.88
CA HIS A 589 -17.84 17.21 12.92
C HIS A 589 -17.84 16.23 14.10
N GLN A 590 -19.02 15.77 14.53
CA GLN A 590 -19.14 14.76 15.60
C GLN A 590 -18.50 13.44 15.17
N LEU A 591 -18.85 12.93 13.97
CA LEU A 591 -18.25 11.72 13.41
C LEU A 591 -16.73 11.86 13.30
N SER A 592 -16.24 12.96 12.75
CA SER A 592 -14.81 13.22 12.62
C SER A 592 -14.11 13.16 13.97
N ARG A 593 -14.69 13.71 15.04
CA ARG A 593 -14.13 13.64 16.40
C ARG A 593 -14.11 12.23 16.95
N ARG A 594 -15.15 11.43 16.71
CA ARG A 594 -15.22 10.03 17.15
C ARG A 594 -14.22 9.15 16.41
N LEU A 595 -13.98 9.44 15.13
CA LEU A 595 -13.03 8.70 14.31
C LEU A 595 -11.59 9.19 14.50
N ASP A 596 -11.36 10.43 14.96
CA ASP A 596 -10.03 11.02 15.09
C ASP A 596 -8.97 10.15 15.80
N PRO A 597 -9.28 9.49 16.94
CA PRO A 597 -8.32 8.65 17.67
C PRO A 597 -8.10 7.26 17.05
N MET A 598 -8.55 7.01 15.81
CA MET A 598 -8.25 5.76 15.10
C MET A 598 -6.72 5.60 14.96
N PRO A 599 -6.13 4.48 15.42
CA PRO A 599 -4.70 4.27 15.31
C PRO A 599 -4.22 4.17 13.86
N ASP A 600 -2.93 4.46 13.67
CA ASP A 600 -2.24 4.27 12.39
C ASP A 600 -2.24 2.80 11.96
N ILE A 601 -1.95 2.56 10.68
CA ILE A 601 -2.07 1.22 10.09
C ILE A 601 -1.23 0.17 10.83
N GLN A 602 0.00 0.52 11.24
CA GLN A 602 0.88 -0.40 11.95
C GLN A 602 0.33 -0.88 13.30
N ASP A 603 -0.50 -0.06 13.95
CA ASP A 603 -1.02 -0.32 15.28
C ASP A 603 -2.42 -0.95 15.23
N LEU A 604 -3.16 -0.76 14.12
CA LEU A 604 -4.52 -1.24 13.96
C LEU A 604 -4.64 -2.54 13.15
N PHE A 605 -3.80 -2.75 12.13
CA PHE A 605 -3.91 -3.89 11.20
C PHE A 605 -2.89 -4.98 11.53
N LEU A 606 -3.01 -5.53 12.74
CA LEU A 606 -2.08 -6.52 13.28
C LEU A 606 -2.41 -7.92 12.76
N ASP A 607 -1.38 -8.75 12.54
CA ASP A 607 -1.59 -10.19 12.39
C ASP A 607 -2.03 -10.83 13.72
N ILE A 608 -2.45 -12.10 13.70
CA ILE A 608 -2.99 -12.76 14.89
C ILE A 608 -1.98 -12.83 16.06
N PRO A 609 -0.71 -13.24 15.87
CA PRO A 609 0.28 -13.22 16.94
C PRO A 609 0.50 -11.84 17.56
N HIS A 610 0.63 -10.79 16.74
CA HIS A 610 0.84 -9.43 17.23
C HIS A 610 -0.41 -8.86 17.89
N LEU A 611 -1.60 -9.15 17.36
CA LEU A 611 -2.88 -8.77 17.97
C LEU A 611 -3.01 -9.36 19.37
N ARG A 612 -2.75 -10.67 19.53
CA ARG A 612 -2.79 -11.36 20.83
C ARG A 612 -1.76 -10.79 21.81
N ARG A 613 -0.55 -10.51 21.34
CA ARG A 613 0.51 -9.89 22.17
C ARG A 613 0.11 -8.49 22.62
N ARG A 614 -0.41 -7.68 21.70
CA ARG A 614 -0.86 -6.30 21.97
C ARG A 614 -2.01 -6.29 22.98
N ILE A 615 -3.01 -7.14 22.80
CA ILE A 615 -4.13 -7.28 23.74
C ILE A 615 -3.66 -7.84 25.07
N GLY A 616 -2.74 -8.81 25.08
CA GLY A 616 -2.15 -9.38 26.29
C GLY A 616 -1.41 -8.35 27.16
N SER A 617 -0.89 -7.28 26.55
CA SER A 617 -0.23 -6.16 27.25
C SER A 617 -1.20 -5.18 27.91
N LEU A 618 -2.51 -5.25 27.62
CA LEU A 618 -3.52 -4.40 28.23
C LEU A 618 -3.82 -4.80 29.68
N ASP A 619 -4.27 -3.84 30.48
CA ASP A 619 -4.66 -4.09 31.86
C ASP A 619 -5.82 -5.10 31.96
N LEU A 620 -5.91 -5.76 33.11
CA LEU A 620 -6.88 -6.83 33.32
C LEU A 620 -8.33 -6.32 33.27
N ALA A 621 -8.60 -5.08 33.68
CA ALA A 621 -9.95 -4.53 33.70
C ALA A 621 -10.46 -4.26 32.28
N THR A 622 -9.62 -3.69 31.40
CA THR A 622 -9.93 -3.50 29.98
C THR A 622 -10.23 -4.83 29.29
N ARG A 623 -9.41 -5.86 29.53
CA ARG A 623 -9.63 -7.20 28.97
C ARG A 623 -10.91 -7.84 29.49
N ALA A 624 -11.16 -7.78 30.80
CA ALA A 624 -12.36 -8.35 31.42
C ALA A 624 -13.64 -7.66 30.93
N ASN A 625 -13.64 -6.33 30.84
CA ASN A 625 -14.77 -5.57 30.31
C ASN A 625 -15.08 -5.96 28.85
N THR A 626 -14.06 -6.11 28.02
CA THR A 626 -14.23 -6.54 26.63
C THR A 626 -14.87 -7.93 26.53
N VAL A 627 -14.49 -8.88 27.39
CA VAL A 627 -15.12 -10.21 27.45
C VAL A 627 -16.60 -10.10 27.83
N VAL A 628 -16.95 -9.21 28.77
CA VAL A 628 -18.35 -8.98 29.15
C VAL A 628 -19.13 -8.35 28.00
N GLN A 629 -18.57 -7.37 27.30
CA GLN A 629 -19.19 -6.75 26.13
C GLN A 629 -19.42 -7.75 25.00
N LEU A 630 -18.44 -8.62 24.70
CA LEU A 630 -18.57 -9.69 23.72
C LEU A 630 -19.73 -10.63 24.05
N LYS A 631 -19.85 -11.04 25.32
CA LYS A 631 -20.96 -11.89 25.77
C LYS A 631 -22.29 -11.19 25.59
N ARG A 632 -22.42 -9.96 26.09
CA ARG A 632 -23.66 -9.17 25.93
C ARG A 632 -24.08 -9.03 24.47
N LEU A 633 -23.14 -8.75 23.57
CA LEU A 633 -23.42 -8.60 22.14
C LEU A 633 -23.97 -9.89 21.52
N LEU A 634 -23.47 -11.04 21.95
CA LEU A 634 -23.89 -12.35 21.42
C LEU A 634 -25.14 -12.88 22.13
N ASP A 635 -25.31 -12.58 23.42
CA ASP A 635 -26.44 -13.03 24.25
C ASP A 635 -27.71 -12.17 24.03
N SER A 636 -27.56 -10.86 23.74
CA SER A 636 -28.70 -9.93 23.58
C SER A 636 -29.62 -10.27 22.41
N GLU A 637 -29.18 -11.11 21.48
CA GLU A 637 -29.96 -11.52 20.32
C GLU A 637 -30.49 -12.95 20.38
N ASP A 638 -29.93 -13.82 21.24
CA ASP A 638 -30.55 -15.12 21.56
C ASP A 638 -31.92 -14.91 22.25
N GLU A 639 -32.08 -13.85 23.05
CA GLU A 639 -33.38 -13.46 23.62
C GLU A 639 -34.33 -12.88 22.56
N ALA A 640 -33.82 -12.14 21.56
CA ALA A 640 -34.63 -11.59 20.47
C ALA A 640 -35.13 -12.69 19.51
N GLN A 641 -34.31 -13.71 19.25
CA GLN A 641 -34.69 -14.89 18.47
C GLN A 641 -35.58 -15.87 19.27
N ALA A 642 -35.38 -16.01 20.59
CA ALA A 642 -36.25 -16.81 21.45
C ALA A 642 -37.66 -16.20 21.60
N SER A 643 -37.76 -14.87 21.60
CA SER A 643 -39.03 -14.13 21.74
C SER A 643 -39.90 -14.18 20.48
N GLN A 644 -39.32 -14.49 19.31
CA GLN A 644 -40.09 -14.71 18.08
C GLN A 644 -40.61 -16.16 17.94
N ASN A 645 -40.05 -17.13 18.68
CA ASN A 645 -40.46 -18.53 18.63
C ASN A 645 -41.40 -18.97 19.77
N THR A 646 -41.82 -18.07 20.66
CA THR A 646 -42.69 -18.39 21.81
C THR A 646 -44.15 -17.94 21.67
N THR A 647 -44.56 -17.39 20.53
CA THR A 647 -45.98 -17.00 20.29
C THR A 647 -46.68 -17.94 19.29
N THR A 648 -46.66 -19.23 19.58
CA THR A 648 -47.66 -20.25 19.17
C THR A 648 -47.17 -21.53 19.81
N THR A 649 -47.79 -22.07 20.86
CA THR A 649 -48.88 -23.03 20.70
C THR A 649 -49.36 -23.43 22.11
N THR A 650 -50.59 -23.07 22.49
CA THR A 650 -51.30 -23.71 23.60
C THR A 650 -52.75 -23.99 23.18
N THR A 651 -53.10 -25.28 23.16
CA THR A 651 -54.45 -25.89 23.15
C THR A 651 -55.32 -25.76 21.89
N THR A 652 -55.57 -26.88 21.18
CA THR A 652 -56.67 -27.81 21.49
C THR A 652 -56.56 -29.10 20.65
N ASN A 653 -56.75 -30.25 21.30
CA ASN A 653 -56.94 -31.56 20.69
C ASN A 653 -58.39 -31.69 20.16
N THR A 654 -58.59 -32.12 18.92
CA THR A 654 -59.67 -33.07 18.57
C THR A 654 -59.35 -33.84 17.29
N THR A 655 -59.63 -35.13 17.34
CA THR A 655 -59.44 -36.21 16.36
C THR A 655 -60.30 -36.06 15.10
N SER A 656 -59.75 -36.30 13.90
CA SER A 656 -60.32 -37.20 12.88
C SER A 656 -59.57 -37.21 11.53
N THR A 657 -59.38 -38.44 11.08
CA THR A 657 -59.09 -39.07 9.78
C THR A 657 -59.29 -38.33 8.43
N THR A 658 -58.29 -38.57 7.56
CA THR A 658 -58.31 -38.89 6.10
C THR A 658 -58.61 -37.83 5.03
N ALA A 659 -57.75 -37.91 4.00
CA ALA A 659 -57.96 -37.68 2.55
C ALA A 659 -57.36 -36.40 1.91
N THR A 660 -56.30 -36.65 1.14
CA THR A 660 -55.96 -36.11 -0.20
C THR A 660 -56.83 -34.99 -0.78
N SER A 661 -56.22 -33.86 -1.15
CA SER A 661 -56.17 -33.36 -2.55
C SER A 661 -55.39 -32.04 -2.67
N ALA A 662 -54.68 -31.89 -3.78
CA ALA A 662 -53.83 -30.78 -4.16
C ALA A 662 -54.57 -29.76 -5.04
N SER A 663 -54.28 -28.46 -4.86
CA SER A 663 -54.49 -27.32 -5.79
C SER A 663 -54.18 -26.03 -5.01
N ALA A 664 -53.01 -25.38 -5.13
CA ALA A 664 -52.53 -24.48 -6.20
C ALA A 664 -53.31 -23.14 -6.30
N LEU A 665 -52.52 -22.05 -6.44
CA LEU A 665 -52.81 -20.59 -6.56
C LEU A 665 -52.61 -19.82 -5.25
N LYS A 666 -51.86 -18.71 -5.13
CA LYS A 666 -50.92 -17.94 -5.98
C LYS A 666 -50.24 -16.92 -5.04
N HIS A 667 -48.92 -16.81 -5.06
CA HIS A 667 -48.21 -15.61 -4.57
C HIS A 667 -47.03 -15.35 -5.51
N ASP A 668 -47.08 -14.21 -6.21
CA ASP A 668 -46.13 -13.84 -7.26
C ASP A 668 -44.79 -13.34 -6.69
N HIS A 669 -43.77 -14.08 -7.11
CA HIS A 669 -42.36 -13.80 -7.39
C HIS A 669 -41.73 -12.41 -7.16
N TYR A 670 -40.71 -12.43 -6.29
CA TYR A 670 -39.36 -11.89 -6.54
C TYR A 670 -38.74 -12.62 -7.75
N GLU A 671 -38.21 -11.90 -8.74
CA GLU A 671 -37.48 -12.49 -9.86
C GLU A 671 -35.96 -12.31 -9.75
N ASP A 672 -35.33 -13.35 -10.28
CA ASP A 672 -34.01 -13.87 -10.01
C ASP A 672 -33.05 -13.50 -11.14
N TRP A 673 -31.79 -13.70 -10.80
CA TRP A 673 -30.59 -13.68 -11.58
C TRP A 673 -30.72 -14.36 -12.94
N THR A 674 -30.41 -13.63 -14.02
CA THR A 674 -30.21 -14.25 -15.34
C THR A 674 -28.73 -14.29 -15.71
N THR A 675 -28.27 -15.50 -16.02
CA THR A 675 -26.92 -15.82 -16.49
C THR A 675 -26.95 -15.99 -18.01
N THR A 676 -26.22 -15.15 -18.74
CA THR A 676 -26.00 -15.33 -20.19
C THR A 676 -24.74 -16.14 -20.44
N LYS A 677 -24.91 -17.36 -20.95
CA LYS A 677 -23.83 -18.26 -21.43
C LYS A 677 -23.28 -17.76 -22.78
N PRO A 678 -21.96 -17.74 -23.03
CA PRO A 678 -21.42 -17.64 -24.38
C PRO A 678 -21.18 -19.02 -25.00
N ASN A 679 -21.50 -19.11 -26.29
CA ASN A 679 -21.44 -20.29 -27.13
C ASN A 679 -20.01 -20.82 -27.37
N LYS A 680 -19.88 -22.14 -27.30
CA LYS A 680 -18.70 -22.92 -27.70
C LYS A 680 -18.43 -22.78 -29.20
N LYS A 681 -17.22 -22.33 -29.59
CA LYS A 681 -16.64 -22.59 -30.92
C LYS A 681 -15.36 -23.40 -30.78
N LYS A 682 -15.41 -24.65 -31.29
CA LYS A 682 -14.29 -25.58 -31.46
C LYS A 682 -13.24 -24.97 -32.40
N ARG A 683 -11.95 -25.01 -32.02
CA ARG A 683 -10.85 -24.86 -32.98
C ARG A 683 -9.80 -25.94 -32.74
N LYS A 684 -9.45 -26.62 -33.83
CA LYS A 684 -8.64 -27.85 -33.94
C LYS A 684 -7.20 -27.64 -33.48
N THR A 685 -6.71 -28.59 -32.69
CA THR A 685 -5.32 -28.89 -32.40
C THR A 685 -4.62 -29.46 -33.65
N VAL A 686 -3.45 -28.92 -34.00
CA VAL A 686 -2.50 -29.55 -34.93
C VAL A 686 -1.20 -29.78 -34.16
N GLN A 687 -0.78 -31.05 -34.09
CA GLN A 687 0.47 -31.52 -33.48
C GLN A 687 1.60 -31.56 -34.52
N GLN A 688 2.84 -31.41 -34.01
CA GLN A 688 4.14 -31.97 -34.43
C GLN A 688 5.23 -30.91 -34.72
N PRO A 689 6.54 -31.23 -34.62
CA PRO A 689 7.22 -32.11 -33.66
C PRO A 689 8.44 -31.44 -32.97
N LYS A 690 8.96 -32.10 -31.93
CA LYS A 690 10.14 -31.72 -31.13
C LYS A 690 11.45 -31.86 -31.92
N ALA A 691 12.36 -30.89 -31.75
CA ALA A 691 13.80 -31.06 -31.92
C ALA A 691 14.53 -30.20 -30.87
N GLY A 692 15.43 -30.81 -30.09
CA GLY A 692 16.24 -30.12 -29.07
C GLY A 692 17.52 -29.49 -29.65
N PRO A 693 18.19 -28.65 -28.86
CA PRO A 693 19.59 -28.93 -28.55
C PRO A 693 19.97 -28.69 -27.06
N GLY A 694 21.10 -29.28 -26.69
CA GLY A 694 21.63 -29.43 -25.33
C GLY A 694 22.22 -28.17 -24.66
N PRO A 695 22.89 -28.35 -23.52
CA PRO A 695 22.95 -27.36 -22.45
C PRO A 695 24.02 -26.29 -22.73
N SER A 696 23.58 -25.04 -22.77
CA SER A 696 24.44 -23.85 -22.72
C SER A 696 24.40 -23.30 -21.29
N THR A 697 25.55 -23.23 -20.66
CA THR A 697 25.80 -22.61 -19.35
C THR A 697 25.52 -21.11 -19.43
N ARG A 698 24.29 -20.70 -19.08
CA ARG A 698 23.91 -19.32 -18.80
C ARG A 698 23.94 -19.09 -17.29
N SER A 699 24.73 -18.10 -16.85
CA SER A 699 24.66 -17.57 -15.49
C SER A 699 23.27 -16.97 -15.27
N ALA A 700 22.46 -17.63 -14.45
CA ALA A 700 21.11 -17.21 -14.13
C ALA A 700 21.15 -16.01 -13.17
N ASN A 701 20.47 -14.94 -13.57
CA ASN A 701 20.20 -13.76 -12.75
C ASN A 701 19.08 -14.12 -11.73
N PRO A 702 19.26 -13.96 -10.41
CA PRO A 702 18.36 -14.56 -9.42
C PRO A 702 17.08 -13.76 -9.05
N PHE A 703 16.63 -12.77 -9.84
CA PHE A 703 15.50 -11.88 -9.48
C PHE A 703 14.31 -11.77 -10.47
N ASP A 704 14.19 -12.64 -11.47
CA ASP A 704 13.02 -12.74 -12.38
C ASP A 704 11.73 -13.30 -11.71
N LEU A 705 11.49 -13.06 -10.41
CA LEU A 705 10.38 -13.73 -9.70
C LEU A 705 9.38 -12.83 -8.98
N LEU A 706 9.51 -11.50 -9.02
CA LEU A 706 8.47 -10.62 -8.45
C LEU A 706 8.14 -9.33 -9.24
N MET A 707 8.76 -9.07 -10.40
CA MET A 707 8.44 -7.85 -11.20
C MET A 707 8.23 -8.06 -12.70
N GLU A 708 8.57 -9.23 -13.25
CA GLU A 708 8.27 -9.83 -14.58
C GLU A 708 8.41 -11.36 -14.34
N ASP A 709 7.61 -12.31 -14.80
CA ASP A 709 6.64 -12.45 -15.89
C ASP A 709 5.16 -12.55 -15.46
#